data_AF-A0A6L6YGG6-F1
#
_entry.id   AF-A0A6L6YGG6-F1
#
_cell.length_a   1.000
_cell.length_b   1.000
_cell.length_c   1.000
_cell.angle_alpha   90.00
_cell.angle_beta   90.00
_cell.angle_gamma   90.00
#
_symmetry.space_group_name_H-M   'P 1'
#
loop_
_entity.id
_entity.type
_entity.pdbx_description
1 polymer ?
#
loop_
_entity_poly.entity_id
_entity_poly.type
_entity_poly.pdbx_seq_one_letter_code
_entity_poly.pdbx_strand_id
1 'polypeptide(L)'
;MSGDDFCNPLSAKEKGMRIKVNLYIRRIQMRIRKVPLILLLTIGAATSAFGGQFDSMYAVQSRLSSTDLLQVWKDKFPGLYEKIIDASNQAHDTGNYYLTGIQTPVAWSVTASNDVVVNSINAGYFVNLRGPDYQPLFPGLTASNQGVTVDAGNDLIVMPNATSVGGFGYGISADSGTEVNVTAGNRIILMTAADKGNYVHFDGTSIFSGESAKVNLNASEIYIYGSVIQNPYSLVDLSATKGVYLVTPTNGEVLGDETVNLMLADMEIDAPTVLLERTVSLGMLLFGSNHPSNLFIGMDNSEGIETQDVYFSKNVTVETQSKLRVNASSSVIFAKKLSLLTSGDAVIISKQIGINNLFLGNIGATGTFNVIGDGSMFVKETASVGSNSKLNVNLGEGAGLSASFNTNDKGSTVINLEKGAYWYSPRSSTISQLSLQSGSFVDLGPMNEQMTITTKRLTGDQGIFRLVSGSRGSIHITESSEGNHQVLLASSGKSIQDTGYMYHIVAADSSPSGQDNATLSLANKGVVDIGPYEYKFGLKQYGDKSTRDWVITSQVSERPEPDLPAMPDSPNLPTPGVPGESGSTSNNPALIPKPDLKPLPFDPSNPPIVPSEEVKPIGLSASAKMVLAGVNSGAQVIQYLGSLDDMRARMGEVRDGADAGPYVLYRYDRSRLNSYPSISSRVRFSTYSLGLDSKVTPNWIVGGSVVFTDGDIKLSDGFGSKTDSNSAGIKLYSTWYNTAGTYADTVLTFNHYSTRIHAEMRDELSSHANYSNIGIGLSQEVGHRFIFPTSSETHEWFVEPQAQLSYYFMDGKRFAMSNGMSVKLRSNNSLNGRLGVVAGQKFSGKEGKSAGQLYVRAGVDHEFLGKTKMDMNEFSFEDRSIGTRVYYGLGGEAVVNKSFKVFGQVNREHGSRMKTDFQFKAGLKYIF
;
A
#
# COMPACT_ATOMS: atom_id res chain seq x y z
N MET A 1 -0.34 29.89 -4.55
CA MET A 1 1.04 30.37 -4.25
C MET A 1 1.88 29.14 -3.95
N SER A 2 3.09 29.11 -4.52
CA SER A 2 4.20 28.13 -4.43
C SER A 2 4.18 27.21 -3.21
N GLY A 3 4.46 25.91 -3.31
CA GLY A 3 5.62 25.32 -3.98
C GLY A 3 6.65 24.98 -2.88
N ASP A 4 7.00 23.69 -2.78
CA ASP A 4 8.01 23.08 -1.92
C ASP A 4 7.64 22.85 -0.44
N ASP A 5 7.37 21.58 -0.08
CA ASP A 5 7.79 20.96 1.19
C ASP A 5 7.42 19.47 1.21
N PHE A 6 8.29 18.62 0.64
CA PHE A 6 8.43 17.21 1.04
C PHE A 6 9.88 16.78 0.86
N CYS A 7 10.67 16.91 1.93
CA CYS A 7 11.94 16.20 2.08
C CYS A 7 12.22 15.83 3.54
N ASN A 8 12.55 14.55 3.71
CA ASN A 8 13.24 13.87 4.82
C ASN A 8 12.53 13.66 6.16
N PRO A 9 12.51 12.39 6.61
CA PRO A 9 13.32 12.08 7.78
C PRO A 9 13.98 10.69 7.72
N LEU A 10 15.26 10.60 7.30
CA LEU A 10 16.12 9.45 7.64
C LEU A 10 17.57 9.91 7.84
N SER A 11 17.85 10.51 9.00
CA SER A 11 19.21 10.53 9.57
C SER A 11 19.15 10.43 11.09
N ALA A 12 19.29 9.23 11.63
CA ALA A 12 19.84 8.95 12.96
C ALA A 12 19.69 7.45 13.29
N LYS A 13 20.66 6.63 12.86
CA LYS A 13 21.09 5.41 13.57
C LYS A 13 22.36 4.81 12.94
N GLU A 14 23.43 5.59 12.93
CA GLU A 14 24.78 5.04 12.96
C GLU A 14 25.22 4.88 14.41
N LYS A 15 25.32 3.64 14.88
CA LYS A 15 26.33 3.18 15.85
C LYS A 15 26.13 1.69 16.13
N GLY A 16 27.00 0.86 15.56
CA GLY A 16 27.29 -0.45 16.15
C GLY A 16 27.43 -1.62 15.17
N MET A 17 28.43 -1.61 14.30
CA MET A 17 29.15 -2.86 13.98
C MET A 17 30.50 -2.55 13.30
N ARG A 18 31.53 -2.35 14.12
CA ARG A 18 32.93 -2.49 13.71
C ARG A 18 33.28 -3.98 13.82
N ILE A 19 33.36 -4.69 12.69
CA ILE A 19 33.93 -6.04 12.67
C ILE A 19 35.45 -5.89 12.56
N LYS A 20 36.13 -6.20 13.67
CA LYS A 20 37.58 -6.37 13.76
C LYS A 20 37.98 -7.64 13.01
N VAL A 21 38.89 -7.48 12.05
CA VAL A 21 39.77 -8.54 11.56
C VAL A 21 40.60 -9.05 12.74
N ASN A 22 40.58 -10.35 13.01
CA ASN A 22 41.56 -11.00 13.85
C ASN A 22 41.84 -12.42 13.32
N LEU A 23 43.12 -12.64 13.00
CA LEU A 23 43.74 -13.95 12.76
C LEU A 23 43.37 -14.93 13.89
N TYR A 24 43.09 -16.19 13.55
CA TYR A 24 43.53 -17.31 14.39
C TYR A 24 43.74 -18.60 13.57
N ILE A 25 44.97 -19.09 13.65
CA ILE A 25 45.47 -20.38 13.16
C ILE A 25 45.26 -21.43 14.28
N ARG A 26 44.65 -22.59 13.95
CA ARG A 26 45.03 -24.01 14.31
C ARG A 26 43.88 -24.99 14.63
N ARG A 27 44.00 -26.15 13.95
CA ARG A 27 43.84 -27.57 14.36
C ARG A 27 42.45 -28.20 14.63
N ILE A 28 42.04 -29.03 13.66
CA ILE A 28 41.78 -30.49 13.71
C ILE A 28 41.32 -31.06 15.08
N GLN A 29 40.11 -31.63 15.12
CA GLN A 29 39.89 -33.04 15.50
C GLN A 29 38.50 -33.58 15.09
N MET A 30 38.52 -34.87 14.74
CA MET A 30 37.46 -35.75 14.23
C MET A 30 36.20 -35.86 15.08
N ARG A 31 35.05 -36.14 14.42
CA ARG A 31 34.16 -37.24 14.85
C ARG A 31 33.28 -37.75 13.69
N ILE A 32 33.46 -39.04 13.41
CA ILE A 32 32.76 -39.89 12.44
C ILE A 32 31.53 -40.55 13.10
N ARG A 33 30.42 -40.68 12.35
CA ARG A 33 29.40 -41.77 12.39
C ARG A 33 28.65 -41.76 11.04
N LYS A 34 28.94 -42.68 10.08
CA LYS A 34 28.27 -43.99 9.77
C LYS A 34 26.76 -43.81 9.43
N VAL A 35 26.19 -44.15 8.25
CA VAL A 35 26.03 -45.45 7.50
C VAL A 35 25.28 -45.13 6.15
N PRO A 36 25.13 -45.98 5.09
CA PRO A 36 25.99 -46.95 4.35
C PRO A 36 26.22 -46.51 2.86
N LEU A 37 27.34 -46.77 2.19
CA LEU A 37 27.79 -48.00 1.50
C LEU A 37 26.77 -48.69 0.56
N ILE A 38 26.79 -48.30 -0.73
CA ILE A 38 26.67 -49.23 -1.87
C ILE A 38 27.94 -49.00 -2.72
N LEU A 39 28.74 -50.05 -2.82
CA LEU A 39 30.02 -50.11 -3.52
C LEU A 39 29.89 -51.20 -4.56
N LEU A 40 30.05 -50.90 -5.85
CA LEU A 40 30.51 -51.90 -6.83
C LEU A 40 31.12 -51.21 -8.08
N LEU A 41 32.45 -51.42 -8.20
CA LEU A 41 33.33 -51.32 -9.38
C LEU A 41 33.30 -50.02 -10.20
N THR A 42 34.34 -49.18 -10.18
CA THR A 42 35.65 -49.47 -10.81
C THR A 42 36.82 -48.82 -10.08
N ILE A 43 37.75 -49.64 -9.58
CA ILE A 43 39.14 -49.23 -9.32
C ILE A 43 39.94 -49.74 -10.51
N GLY A 44 40.42 -48.82 -11.33
CA GLY A 44 41.30 -49.10 -12.46
C GLY A 44 41.55 -47.82 -13.28
N ALA A 45 42.80 -47.36 -13.28
CA ALA A 45 43.34 -46.23 -14.04
C ALA A 45 43.03 -44.81 -13.51
N ALA A 46 43.66 -44.45 -12.39
CA ALA A 46 44.10 -43.07 -12.18
C ALA A 46 45.31 -42.79 -13.07
N THR A 47 45.05 -42.41 -14.33
CA THR A 47 46.02 -41.79 -15.23
C THR A 47 45.32 -40.67 -15.99
N SER A 48 45.73 -39.43 -15.71
CA SER A 48 45.60 -38.22 -16.55
C SER A 48 44.22 -37.87 -17.12
N ALA A 49 43.51 -36.96 -16.45
CA ALA A 49 42.41 -36.17 -17.03
C ALA A 49 42.86 -34.73 -17.42
N PHE A 50 44.15 -34.51 -17.72
CA PHE A 50 44.70 -33.21 -18.11
C PHE A 50 44.73 -32.99 -19.65
N GLY A 51 43.92 -33.76 -20.40
CA GLY A 51 44.28 -34.16 -21.75
C GLY A 51 43.58 -33.49 -22.93
N GLY A 52 42.42 -32.85 -22.85
CA GLY A 52 41.59 -32.59 -24.04
C GLY A 52 42.29 -31.88 -25.22
N GLN A 53 43.05 -30.82 -24.94
CA GLN A 53 43.73 -30.00 -25.95
C GLN A 53 45.20 -30.37 -26.16
N PHE A 54 45.88 -30.78 -25.08
CA PHE A 54 47.24 -31.29 -25.15
C PHE A 54 47.28 -32.65 -25.85
N ASP A 55 46.30 -33.55 -25.62
CA ASP A 55 46.18 -34.83 -26.32
C ASP A 55 45.88 -34.66 -27.80
N SER A 56 45.18 -33.61 -28.23
CA SER A 56 45.01 -33.33 -29.65
C SER A 56 46.30 -32.78 -30.27
N MET A 57 47.07 -31.94 -29.57
CA MET A 57 48.44 -31.61 -29.96
C MET A 57 49.39 -32.83 -29.95
N TYR A 58 49.29 -33.73 -28.96
CA TYR A 58 50.06 -34.98 -28.85
C TYR A 58 49.60 -36.04 -29.86
N ALA A 59 48.32 -36.07 -30.23
CA ALA A 59 47.76 -36.95 -31.27
C ALA A 59 48.09 -36.45 -32.68
N VAL A 60 48.23 -35.13 -32.86
CA VAL A 60 48.83 -34.53 -34.06
C VAL A 60 50.34 -34.81 -34.08
N GLN A 61 51.03 -34.72 -32.93
CA GLN A 61 52.45 -35.09 -32.78
C GLN A 61 52.72 -36.59 -33.02
N SER A 62 51.75 -37.48 -32.79
CA SER A 62 51.88 -38.90 -33.13
C SER A 62 51.60 -39.21 -34.61
N ARG A 63 51.00 -38.27 -35.37
CA ARG A 63 50.73 -38.39 -36.82
C ARG A 63 51.71 -37.61 -37.70
N LEU A 64 52.36 -36.58 -37.16
CA LEU A 64 53.44 -35.83 -37.79
C LEU A 64 54.74 -36.21 -37.09
N SER A 65 55.67 -36.84 -37.79
CA SER A 65 56.93 -37.31 -37.20
C SER A 65 57.81 -36.13 -36.74
N SER A 66 57.65 -35.60 -35.51
CA SER A 66 58.73 -34.83 -34.87
C SER A 66 58.51 -34.35 -33.43
N THR A 67 59.64 -34.27 -32.74
CA THR A 67 59.99 -33.31 -31.68
C THR A 67 59.64 -31.84 -31.98
N ASP A 68 59.19 -31.47 -33.19
CA ASP A 68 59.14 -30.08 -33.65
C ASP A 68 57.89 -29.31 -33.19
N LEU A 69 56.72 -29.93 -33.03
CA LEU A 69 55.51 -29.20 -32.55
C LEU A 69 55.60 -28.83 -31.06
N LEU A 70 56.15 -29.74 -30.25
CA LEU A 70 56.45 -29.44 -28.85
C LEU A 70 57.55 -28.39 -28.75
N GLN A 71 58.53 -28.42 -29.66
CA GLN A 71 59.55 -27.38 -29.75
C GLN A 71 58.96 -26.03 -30.17
N VAL A 72 58.07 -25.99 -31.17
CA VAL A 72 57.32 -24.79 -31.58
C VAL A 72 56.50 -24.23 -30.42
N TRP A 73 55.85 -25.08 -29.63
CA TRP A 73 55.11 -24.66 -28.44
C TRP A 73 56.04 -24.08 -27.37
N LYS A 74 57.17 -24.75 -27.07
CA LYS A 74 58.17 -24.29 -26.08
C LYS A 74 58.89 -23.01 -26.52
N ASP A 75 59.18 -22.88 -27.82
CA ASP A 75 59.82 -21.70 -28.41
C ASP A 75 58.88 -20.51 -28.43
N LYS A 76 57.59 -20.75 -28.72
CA LYS A 76 56.57 -19.69 -28.75
C LYS A 76 56.10 -19.27 -27.36
N PHE A 77 56.09 -20.19 -26.41
CA PHE A 77 55.61 -19.99 -25.03
C PHE A 77 56.66 -20.45 -24.00
N PRO A 78 57.81 -19.78 -23.93
CA PRO A 78 58.90 -20.19 -23.04
C PRO A 78 58.46 -20.12 -21.57
N GLY A 79 58.68 -21.21 -20.83
CA GLY A 79 58.34 -21.31 -19.40
C GLY A 79 56.86 -21.55 -19.09
N LEU A 80 55.98 -21.61 -20.10
CA LEU A 80 54.55 -21.86 -19.88
C LEU A 80 54.29 -23.31 -19.45
N TYR A 81 55.03 -24.26 -20.03
CA TYR A 81 54.85 -25.69 -19.75
C TYR A 81 55.11 -25.97 -18.27
N GLU A 82 56.24 -25.46 -17.77
CA GLU A 82 56.68 -25.62 -16.39
C GLU A 82 55.65 -25.00 -15.43
N LYS A 83 55.12 -23.81 -15.73
CA LYS A 83 54.09 -23.17 -14.90
C LYS A 83 52.76 -23.94 -14.87
N ILE A 84 52.35 -24.57 -15.98
CA ILE A 84 51.14 -25.40 -16.01
C ILE A 84 51.33 -26.65 -15.16
N ILE A 85 52.52 -27.28 -15.22
CA ILE A 85 52.85 -28.44 -14.39
C ILE A 85 52.90 -28.05 -12.91
N ASP A 86 53.51 -26.92 -12.57
CA ASP A 86 53.56 -26.41 -11.19
C ASP A 86 52.14 -26.14 -10.64
N ALA A 87 51.28 -25.48 -11.42
CA ALA A 87 49.88 -25.23 -11.05
C ALA A 87 49.08 -26.54 -10.90
N SER A 88 49.34 -27.53 -11.76
CA SER A 88 48.72 -28.86 -11.68
C SER A 88 49.17 -29.64 -10.43
N ASN A 89 50.46 -29.59 -10.10
CA ASN A 89 51.00 -30.21 -8.88
C ASN A 89 50.43 -29.51 -7.63
N GLN A 90 50.32 -28.18 -7.66
CA GLN A 90 49.68 -27.41 -6.60
C GLN A 90 48.20 -27.78 -6.42
N ALA A 91 47.47 -27.98 -7.51
CA ALA A 91 46.10 -28.43 -7.47
C ALA A 91 45.97 -29.84 -6.89
N HIS A 92 46.89 -30.74 -7.23
CA HIS A 92 46.96 -32.07 -6.62
C HIS A 92 47.22 -32.01 -5.11
N ASP A 93 48.15 -31.16 -4.66
CA ASP A 93 48.61 -31.11 -3.28
C ASP A 93 47.68 -30.31 -2.34
N THR A 94 47.08 -29.24 -2.86
CA THR A 94 46.29 -28.27 -2.06
C THR A 94 44.82 -28.21 -2.46
N GLY A 95 44.44 -28.83 -3.58
CA GLY A 95 43.14 -28.68 -4.22
C GLY A 95 42.96 -27.39 -5.02
N ASN A 96 43.89 -26.42 -4.92
CA ASN A 96 43.76 -25.13 -5.62
C ASN A 96 44.66 -25.06 -6.85
N TYR A 97 44.10 -24.60 -7.97
CA TYR A 97 44.82 -24.36 -9.21
C TYR A 97 45.04 -22.85 -9.40
N TYR A 98 46.27 -22.37 -9.20
CA TYR A 98 46.64 -20.97 -9.43
C TYR A 98 47.52 -20.84 -10.66
N LEU A 99 47.03 -20.19 -11.70
CA LEU A 99 47.82 -19.87 -12.89
C LEU A 99 47.63 -18.41 -13.29
N THR A 100 48.41 -17.55 -12.64
CA THR A 100 48.38 -16.09 -12.84
C THR A 100 49.74 -15.57 -13.30
N GLY A 101 49.79 -14.34 -13.81
CA GLY A 101 51.05 -13.72 -14.26
C GLY A 101 51.73 -14.35 -15.48
N ILE A 102 51.00 -15.13 -16.28
CA ILE A 102 51.42 -15.62 -17.62
C ILE A 102 50.75 -14.80 -18.72
N GLN A 103 51.37 -14.68 -19.91
CA GLN A 103 50.84 -13.90 -21.05
C GLN A 103 49.89 -14.68 -21.97
N THR A 104 49.59 -15.93 -21.65
CA THR A 104 48.72 -16.82 -22.41
C THR A 104 47.44 -17.16 -21.65
N PRO A 105 46.28 -17.22 -22.31
CA PRO A 105 45.04 -17.61 -21.66
C PRO A 105 45.01 -19.12 -21.40
N VAL A 106 44.15 -19.54 -20.47
CA VAL A 106 43.80 -20.95 -20.27
C VAL A 106 42.95 -21.39 -21.44
N ALA A 107 43.55 -22.14 -22.35
CA ALA A 107 42.88 -22.67 -23.53
C ALA A 107 42.58 -24.18 -23.43
N TRP A 108 42.90 -24.81 -22.30
CA TRP A 108 42.77 -26.24 -22.03
C TRP A 108 41.84 -26.49 -20.84
N SER A 109 41.39 -27.74 -20.67
CA SER A 109 40.54 -28.10 -19.55
C SER A 109 41.29 -28.13 -18.21
N VAL A 110 40.67 -27.60 -17.16
CA VAL A 110 41.21 -27.51 -15.80
C VAL A 110 40.22 -28.13 -14.83
N THR A 111 40.71 -28.97 -13.91
CA THR A 111 39.89 -29.52 -12.82
C THR A 111 40.66 -29.35 -11.51
N ALA A 112 39.99 -28.78 -10.50
CA ALA A 112 40.56 -28.59 -9.17
C ALA A 112 39.48 -28.84 -8.09
N SER A 113 39.85 -29.46 -6.97
CA SER A 113 38.89 -29.81 -5.90
C SER A 113 38.49 -28.63 -5.01
N ASN A 114 39.21 -27.51 -5.07
CA ASN A 114 38.91 -26.25 -4.38
C ASN A 114 38.86 -25.10 -5.40
N ASP A 115 39.72 -24.08 -5.26
CA ASP A 115 39.65 -22.86 -6.08
C ASP A 115 40.44 -22.98 -7.38
N VAL A 116 39.93 -22.37 -8.45
CA VAL A 116 40.66 -22.12 -9.70
C VAL A 116 40.83 -20.61 -9.84
N VAL A 117 42.07 -20.13 -9.97
CA VAL A 117 42.34 -18.71 -10.21
C VAL A 117 43.27 -18.55 -11.40
N VAL A 118 42.77 -17.89 -12.43
CA VAL A 118 43.43 -17.78 -13.74
C VAL A 118 43.33 -16.36 -14.27
N ASN A 119 44.22 -16.01 -15.20
CA ASN A 119 44.15 -14.70 -15.83
C ASN A 119 42.97 -14.60 -16.82
N SER A 120 42.81 -15.58 -17.70
CA SER A 120 41.81 -15.56 -18.78
C SER A 120 41.51 -16.99 -19.23
N ILE A 121 40.32 -17.24 -19.74
CA ILE A 121 39.91 -18.52 -20.34
C ILE A 121 39.58 -18.25 -21.81
N ASN A 122 40.20 -19.01 -22.72
CA ASN A 122 40.03 -18.79 -24.16
C ASN A 122 39.93 -20.11 -24.94
N ALA A 123 38.72 -20.45 -25.39
CA ALA A 123 38.51 -21.56 -26.30
C ALA A 123 38.85 -21.15 -27.75
N GLY A 124 39.63 -21.97 -28.44
CA GLY A 124 40.09 -21.71 -29.82
C GLY A 124 41.40 -20.93 -29.98
N TYR A 125 41.99 -20.44 -28.88
CA TYR A 125 43.21 -19.61 -28.90
C TYR A 125 44.32 -20.13 -29.82
N PHE A 126 44.66 -21.43 -29.76
CA PHE A 126 45.76 -21.99 -30.55
C PHE A 126 45.42 -22.19 -32.03
N VAL A 127 44.14 -22.29 -32.40
CA VAL A 127 43.68 -22.41 -33.81
C VAL A 127 44.06 -21.18 -34.62
N ASN A 128 44.05 -20.01 -33.98
CA ASN A 128 44.19 -18.71 -34.64
C ASN A 128 45.64 -18.22 -34.71
N LEU A 129 46.57 -18.93 -34.09
CA LEU A 129 47.98 -18.57 -34.12
C LEU A 129 48.62 -18.89 -35.48
N ARG A 130 49.37 -17.93 -36.01
CA ARG A 130 50.04 -18.02 -37.32
C ARG A 130 51.54 -17.75 -37.21
N GLY A 131 52.31 -18.45 -38.02
CA GLY A 131 53.74 -18.22 -38.19
C GLY A 131 54.03 -16.96 -39.02
N PRO A 132 55.30 -16.56 -39.15
CA PRO A 132 55.70 -15.44 -40.02
C PRO A 132 55.30 -15.60 -41.49
N ASP A 133 55.09 -16.84 -41.92
CA ASP A 133 54.65 -17.26 -43.26
C ASP A 133 53.12 -17.36 -43.40
N TYR A 134 52.38 -16.89 -42.40
CA TYR A 134 50.92 -16.98 -42.32
C TYR A 134 50.34 -18.40 -42.30
N GLN A 135 51.16 -19.43 -42.04
CA GLN A 135 50.66 -20.78 -41.84
C GLN A 135 50.22 -20.99 -40.38
N PRO A 136 49.23 -21.86 -40.10
CA PRO A 136 48.87 -22.24 -38.73
C PRO A 136 50.10 -22.73 -37.95
N LEU A 137 50.34 -22.15 -36.76
CA LEU A 137 51.43 -22.61 -35.88
C LEU A 137 51.20 -24.04 -35.37
N PHE A 138 49.93 -24.45 -35.26
CA PHE A 138 49.52 -25.77 -34.82
C PHE A 138 48.57 -26.42 -35.87
N PRO A 139 49.11 -26.95 -36.98
CA PRO A 139 48.31 -27.56 -38.04
C PRO A 139 47.54 -28.79 -37.51
N GLY A 140 46.23 -28.87 -37.77
CA GLY A 140 45.36 -29.97 -37.34
C GLY A 140 44.43 -29.66 -36.16
N LEU A 141 44.61 -28.51 -35.49
CA LEU A 141 43.63 -27.99 -34.53
C LEU A 141 42.44 -27.38 -35.26
N THR A 142 41.23 -27.63 -34.74
CA THR A 142 39.95 -27.15 -35.29
C THR A 142 39.04 -26.69 -34.17
N ALA A 143 38.04 -25.84 -34.44
CA ALA A 143 37.12 -25.35 -33.40
C ALA A 143 36.49 -26.49 -32.57
N SER A 144 36.15 -27.61 -33.22
CA SER A 144 35.56 -28.80 -32.59
C SER A 144 36.45 -29.52 -31.57
N ASN A 145 37.77 -29.29 -31.57
CA ASN A 145 38.70 -29.91 -30.61
C ASN A 145 39.40 -28.87 -29.72
N GLN A 146 38.82 -27.67 -29.63
CA GLN A 146 39.41 -26.53 -28.94
C GLN A 146 38.45 -25.88 -27.94
N GLY A 147 37.44 -26.63 -27.51
CA GLY A 147 36.62 -26.26 -26.36
C GLY A 147 37.41 -26.36 -25.05
N VAL A 148 36.93 -25.63 -24.05
CA VAL A 148 37.54 -25.55 -22.72
C VAL A 148 36.54 -25.96 -21.67
N THR A 149 36.94 -26.83 -20.74
CA THR A 149 36.14 -27.17 -19.56
C THR A 149 36.90 -26.81 -18.30
N VAL A 150 36.31 -25.97 -17.44
CA VAL A 150 36.88 -25.62 -16.12
C VAL A 150 35.92 -26.11 -15.04
N ASP A 151 36.40 -27.01 -14.19
CA ASP A 151 35.65 -27.53 -13.05
C ASP A 151 36.36 -27.18 -11.74
N ALA A 152 35.77 -26.27 -10.96
CA ALA A 152 36.27 -25.80 -9.68
C ALA A 152 35.37 -26.31 -8.54
N GLY A 153 35.92 -27.07 -7.61
CA GLY A 153 35.15 -27.57 -6.46
C GLY A 153 34.60 -26.47 -5.53
N ASN A 154 35.19 -25.27 -5.56
CA ASN A 154 34.73 -24.11 -4.78
C ASN A 154 34.57 -22.84 -5.65
N ASP A 155 35.55 -21.92 -5.68
CA ASP A 155 35.45 -20.68 -6.45
C ASP A 155 36.28 -20.72 -7.74
N LEU A 156 35.73 -20.22 -8.85
CA LEU A 156 36.51 -19.80 -10.02
C LEU A 156 36.66 -18.28 -10.00
N ILE A 157 37.90 -17.79 -10.05
CA ILE A 157 38.20 -16.36 -10.15
C ILE A 157 39.04 -16.10 -11.39
N VAL A 158 38.51 -15.28 -12.31
CA VAL A 158 39.20 -14.90 -13.54
C VAL A 158 39.59 -13.43 -13.47
N MET A 159 40.90 -13.16 -13.53
CA MET A 159 41.51 -11.84 -13.36
C MET A 159 42.34 -11.45 -14.59
N PRO A 160 41.71 -10.95 -15.68
CA PRO A 160 42.41 -10.67 -16.92
C PRO A 160 43.41 -9.52 -16.76
N ASN A 161 44.48 -9.58 -17.55
CA ASN A 161 45.51 -8.54 -17.60
C ASN A 161 45.43 -7.83 -18.95
N ALA A 162 45.63 -6.51 -18.96
CA ALA A 162 45.68 -5.73 -20.19
C ALA A 162 46.83 -6.21 -21.11
N THR A 163 46.57 -6.29 -22.42
CA THR A 163 47.49 -6.89 -23.40
C THR A 163 47.32 -6.31 -24.80
N SER A 164 48.37 -6.42 -25.62
CA SER A 164 48.33 -6.13 -27.06
C SER A 164 47.93 -7.35 -27.91
N VAL A 165 47.68 -8.50 -27.29
CA VAL A 165 47.35 -9.76 -27.98
C VAL A 165 45.87 -10.09 -27.75
N GLY A 166 45.11 -10.28 -28.83
CA GLY A 166 43.69 -10.62 -28.78
C GLY A 166 43.41 -11.89 -27.96
N GLY A 167 42.30 -11.90 -27.24
CA GLY A 167 41.85 -13.07 -26.48
C GLY A 167 42.43 -13.23 -25.07
N PHE A 168 43.32 -12.35 -24.60
CA PHE A 168 43.90 -12.38 -23.24
C PHE A 168 43.42 -11.20 -22.36
N GLY A 169 42.67 -10.24 -22.93
CA GLY A 169 42.04 -9.11 -22.23
C GLY A 169 40.62 -9.37 -21.70
N TYR A 170 40.02 -10.52 -22.03
CA TYR A 170 38.68 -10.93 -21.60
C TYR A 170 38.76 -11.92 -20.44
N GLY A 171 37.73 -11.95 -19.58
CA GLY A 171 37.59 -13.02 -18.59
C GLY A 171 37.42 -14.38 -19.29
N ILE A 172 36.38 -14.49 -20.11
CA ILE A 172 36.11 -15.63 -20.98
C ILE A 172 36.04 -15.14 -22.43
N SER A 173 36.71 -15.85 -23.32
CA SER A 173 36.63 -15.71 -24.77
C SER A 173 36.34 -17.07 -25.39
N ALA A 174 35.31 -17.17 -26.22
CA ALA A 174 35.08 -18.35 -27.04
C ALA A 174 35.20 -17.96 -28.51
N ASP A 175 36.23 -18.44 -29.20
CA ASP A 175 36.39 -18.20 -30.63
C ASP A 175 35.32 -18.93 -31.45
N SER A 176 35.20 -18.61 -32.73
CA SER A 176 34.13 -19.12 -33.58
C SER A 176 34.02 -20.65 -33.58
N GLY A 177 32.81 -21.16 -33.33
CA GLY A 177 32.49 -22.59 -33.31
C GLY A 177 33.05 -23.36 -32.12
N THR A 178 33.61 -22.68 -31.10
CA THR A 178 34.16 -23.32 -29.90
C THR A 178 33.19 -23.26 -28.72
N GLU A 179 33.49 -24.03 -27.67
CA GLU A 179 32.64 -24.16 -26.49
C GLU A 179 33.46 -23.99 -25.20
N VAL A 180 32.94 -23.18 -24.27
CA VAL A 180 33.49 -23.02 -22.92
C VAL A 180 32.45 -23.52 -21.92
N ASN A 181 32.81 -24.52 -21.13
CA ASN A 181 31.99 -25.09 -20.06
C ASN A 181 32.66 -24.82 -18.72
N VAL A 182 31.97 -24.12 -17.81
CA VAL A 182 32.52 -23.78 -16.50
C VAL A 182 31.55 -24.18 -15.40
N THR A 183 32.05 -24.96 -14.44
CA THR A 183 31.35 -25.33 -13.22
C THR A 183 32.13 -24.86 -12.00
N ALA A 184 31.45 -24.26 -11.03
CA ALA A 184 32.04 -23.92 -9.73
C ALA A 184 31.08 -24.27 -8.58
N GLY A 185 31.56 -24.94 -7.53
CA GLY A 185 30.71 -25.32 -6.39
C GLY A 185 30.08 -24.12 -5.66
N ASN A 186 30.78 -22.99 -5.61
CA ASN A 186 30.35 -21.78 -4.92
C ASN A 186 30.19 -20.59 -5.87
N ARG A 187 31.29 -19.96 -6.32
CA ARG A 187 31.19 -18.72 -7.13
C ARG A 187 31.98 -18.80 -8.42
N ILE A 188 31.43 -18.25 -9.50
CA ILE A 188 32.19 -17.82 -10.67
C ILE A 188 32.32 -16.30 -10.61
N ILE A 189 33.56 -15.80 -10.63
CA ILE A 189 33.86 -14.37 -10.58
C ILE A 189 34.66 -14.00 -11.82
N LEU A 190 34.02 -13.33 -12.78
CA LEU A 190 34.65 -12.80 -13.98
C LEU A 190 34.94 -11.33 -13.80
N MET A 191 36.21 -11.01 -13.56
CA MET A 191 36.67 -9.62 -13.48
C MET A 191 36.91 -9.04 -14.88
N THR A 192 37.26 -7.76 -14.92
CA THR A 192 37.77 -7.06 -16.10
C THR A 192 39.24 -6.73 -15.91
N ALA A 193 39.96 -6.52 -17.01
CA ALA A 193 41.34 -6.07 -16.93
C ALA A 193 41.36 -4.62 -16.42
N ALA A 194 42.34 -4.26 -15.58
CA ALA A 194 42.56 -2.88 -15.14
C ALA A 194 43.31 -2.05 -16.21
N ASP A 195 42.89 -0.80 -16.46
CA ASP A 195 43.55 0.09 -17.44
C ASP A 195 44.97 0.44 -16.98
N LYS A 196 45.95 0.23 -17.86
CA LYS A 196 47.35 0.60 -17.64
C LYS A 196 48.01 1.29 -18.86
N GLY A 197 47.25 1.76 -19.86
CA GLY A 197 47.79 2.51 -21.03
C GLY A 197 47.46 1.95 -22.43
N ASN A 198 48.30 2.29 -23.44
CA ASN A 198 48.12 2.05 -24.90
C ASN A 198 48.07 0.55 -25.33
N TYR A 199 47.05 -0.19 -24.92
CA TYR A 199 46.81 -1.57 -25.36
C TYR A 199 45.58 -1.65 -26.30
N VAL A 200 45.65 -2.52 -27.32
CA VAL A 200 44.64 -2.61 -28.41
C VAL A 200 43.43 -3.47 -28.02
N HIS A 201 43.56 -4.34 -27.01
CA HIS A 201 42.49 -5.24 -26.55
C HIS A 201 42.16 -4.98 -25.07
N PHE A 202 41.42 -3.89 -24.85
CA PHE A 202 41.03 -3.37 -23.55
C PHE A 202 39.69 -2.61 -23.66
N ASP A 203 38.56 -3.31 -23.62
CA ASP A 203 37.22 -2.69 -23.80
C ASP A 203 36.26 -2.93 -22.62
N GLY A 204 36.73 -3.51 -21.52
CA GLY A 204 35.90 -3.81 -20.35
C GLY A 204 35.04 -5.08 -20.47
N THR A 205 35.25 -5.90 -21.50
CA THR A 205 34.47 -7.13 -21.72
C THR A 205 34.93 -8.26 -20.80
N SER A 206 33.98 -8.89 -20.09
CA SER A 206 34.22 -10.09 -19.30
C SER A 206 33.89 -11.36 -20.06
N ILE A 207 32.86 -11.35 -20.91
CA ILE A 207 32.48 -12.50 -21.75
C ILE A 207 32.42 -12.04 -23.20
N PHE A 208 33.27 -12.64 -24.03
CA PHE A 208 33.22 -12.52 -25.47
C PHE A 208 32.85 -13.87 -26.09
N SER A 209 31.81 -13.90 -26.92
CA SER A 209 31.41 -15.09 -27.66
C SER A 209 31.48 -14.82 -29.17
N GLY A 210 32.34 -15.56 -29.86
CA GLY A 210 32.52 -15.53 -31.32
C GLY A 210 31.38 -16.18 -32.07
N GLU A 211 31.44 -16.16 -33.40
CA GLU A 211 30.36 -16.71 -34.23
C GLU A 211 30.12 -18.20 -33.96
N SER A 212 28.87 -18.60 -33.71
CA SER A 212 28.48 -19.98 -33.36
C SER A 212 29.15 -20.56 -32.10
N ALA A 213 29.73 -19.72 -31.24
CA ALA A 213 30.37 -20.16 -30.01
C ALA A 213 29.36 -20.37 -28.86
N LYS A 214 29.72 -21.21 -27.89
CA LYS A 214 28.90 -21.50 -26.71
C LYS A 214 29.67 -21.25 -25.42
N VAL A 215 29.04 -20.60 -24.44
CA VAL A 215 29.61 -20.38 -23.11
C VAL A 215 28.56 -20.77 -22.07
N ASN A 216 28.81 -21.83 -21.30
CA ASN A 216 27.92 -22.32 -20.26
C ASN A 216 28.58 -22.16 -18.89
N LEU A 217 27.95 -21.42 -17.98
CA LEU A 217 28.44 -21.18 -16.63
C LEU A 217 27.43 -21.71 -15.60
N ASN A 218 27.86 -22.57 -14.68
CA ASN A 218 27.03 -23.12 -13.61
C ASN A 218 27.70 -22.95 -12.24
N ALA A 219 27.03 -22.30 -11.29
CA ALA A 219 27.54 -22.12 -9.92
C ALA A 219 26.45 -21.89 -8.86
N SER A 220 26.82 -21.66 -7.59
CA SER A 220 25.87 -21.09 -6.62
C SER A 220 25.60 -19.61 -6.92
N GLU A 221 26.64 -18.83 -7.21
CA GLU A 221 26.52 -17.43 -7.63
C GLU A 221 27.46 -17.12 -8.80
N ILE A 222 27.02 -16.28 -9.73
CA ILE A 222 27.84 -15.82 -10.87
C ILE A 222 27.96 -14.30 -10.81
N TYR A 223 29.19 -13.79 -10.75
CA TYR A 223 29.51 -12.36 -10.75
C TYR A 223 30.27 -12.02 -12.03
N ILE A 224 29.72 -11.08 -12.81
CA ILE A 224 30.31 -10.60 -14.06
C ILE A 224 30.52 -9.09 -13.93
N TYR A 225 31.77 -8.66 -13.85
CA TYR A 225 32.11 -7.26 -13.63
C TYR A 225 32.28 -6.45 -14.92
N GLY A 226 32.32 -7.10 -16.08
CA GLY A 226 32.47 -6.46 -17.38
C GLY A 226 31.23 -6.52 -18.25
N SER A 227 31.46 -6.26 -19.54
CA SER A 227 30.47 -6.38 -20.59
C SER A 227 30.35 -7.81 -21.09
N VAL A 228 29.18 -8.13 -21.64
CA VAL A 228 28.91 -9.38 -22.36
C VAL A 228 28.69 -9.01 -23.82
N ILE A 229 29.55 -9.50 -24.70
CA ILE A 229 29.51 -9.24 -26.15
C ILE A 229 29.36 -10.57 -26.87
N GLN A 230 28.26 -10.73 -27.59
CA GLN A 230 27.95 -11.92 -28.35
C GLN A 230 27.85 -11.63 -29.84
N ASN A 231 28.55 -12.44 -30.63
CA ASN A 231 28.52 -12.44 -32.09
C ASN A 231 27.51 -13.46 -32.63
N PRO A 232 27.27 -13.48 -33.96
CA PRO A 232 26.18 -14.22 -34.57
C PRO A 232 26.16 -15.72 -34.24
N TYR A 233 24.96 -16.25 -34.01
CA TYR A 233 24.66 -17.64 -33.69
C TYR A 233 25.28 -18.17 -32.40
N SER A 234 25.81 -17.28 -31.55
CA SER A 234 26.38 -17.68 -30.26
C SER A 234 25.31 -17.85 -29.18
N LEU A 235 25.64 -18.67 -28.18
CA LEU A 235 24.84 -18.91 -26.98
C LEU A 235 25.67 -18.64 -25.73
N VAL A 236 25.10 -17.90 -24.77
CA VAL A 236 25.63 -17.77 -23.41
C VAL A 236 24.54 -18.23 -22.44
N ASP A 237 24.83 -19.28 -21.68
CA ASP A 237 23.93 -19.88 -20.69
C ASP A 237 24.50 -19.70 -19.28
N LEU A 238 23.72 -19.08 -18.40
CA LEU A 238 24.08 -18.76 -17.02
C LEU A 238 23.07 -19.40 -16.05
N SER A 239 23.46 -20.52 -15.43
CA SER A 239 22.66 -21.15 -14.37
C SER A 239 23.28 -20.91 -12.99
N ALA A 240 22.48 -20.43 -12.03
CA ALA A 240 22.93 -20.28 -10.65
C ALA A 240 21.87 -20.64 -9.61
N THR A 241 22.25 -21.40 -8.59
CA THR A 241 21.29 -21.81 -7.53
C THR A 241 20.93 -20.69 -6.54
N LYS A 242 21.64 -19.55 -6.56
CA LYS A 242 21.32 -18.37 -5.73
C LYS A 242 21.16 -17.10 -6.54
N GLY A 243 22.08 -16.78 -7.45
CA GLY A 243 21.97 -15.53 -8.20
C GLY A 243 23.02 -15.29 -9.29
N VAL A 244 22.63 -14.45 -10.25
CA VAL A 244 23.48 -13.95 -11.34
C VAL A 244 23.55 -12.42 -11.25
N TYR A 245 24.76 -11.88 -11.17
CA TYR A 245 25.03 -10.47 -10.89
C TYR A 245 25.98 -9.90 -11.94
N LEU A 246 25.44 -9.14 -12.90
CA LEU A 246 26.23 -8.30 -13.80
C LEU A 246 26.34 -6.91 -13.17
N VAL A 247 27.38 -6.69 -12.38
CA VAL A 247 27.48 -5.57 -11.42
C VAL A 247 28.77 -4.79 -11.59
N THR A 248 28.80 -3.51 -11.21
CA THR A 248 30.04 -2.72 -11.24
C THR A 248 30.88 -2.99 -9.97
N PRO A 249 32.22 -3.12 -10.05
CA PRO A 249 33.06 -3.33 -8.86
C PRO A 249 32.90 -2.19 -7.84
N THR A 250 32.92 -2.53 -6.55
CA THR A 250 32.79 -1.58 -5.41
C THR A 250 33.89 -0.51 -5.36
N ASN A 251 34.94 -0.64 -6.16
CA ASN A 251 36.09 0.27 -6.19
C ASN A 251 35.85 1.49 -7.11
N GLY A 252 34.74 1.51 -7.87
CA GLY A 252 34.30 2.68 -8.65
C GLY A 252 35.09 2.97 -9.94
N GLU A 253 36.13 2.19 -10.26
CA GLU A 253 36.82 2.28 -11.54
C GLU A 253 35.95 1.65 -12.65
N VAL A 254 35.34 2.51 -13.46
CA VAL A 254 34.57 2.11 -14.66
C VAL A 254 35.53 1.96 -15.82
N LEU A 255 35.63 0.76 -16.38
CA LEU A 255 36.52 0.44 -17.50
C LEU A 255 35.65 -0.05 -18.66
N GLY A 256 35.39 0.82 -19.65
CA GLY A 256 34.63 0.50 -20.86
C GLY A 256 33.11 0.76 -20.80
N ASP A 257 32.44 0.50 -21.93
CA ASP A 257 30.97 0.61 -22.07
C ASP A 257 30.30 -0.59 -21.37
N GLU A 258 29.67 -0.37 -20.22
CA GLU A 258 28.95 -1.37 -19.41
C GLU A 258 27.69 -1.93 -20.11
N THR A 259 27.85 -2.94 -20.97
CA THR A 259 26.76 -3.46 -21.82
C THR A 259 26.60 -4.97 -21.82
N VAL A 260 25.36 -5.43 -21.98
CA VAL A 260 25.02 -6.73 -22.56
C VAL A 260 24.59 -6.46 -24.00
N ASN A 261 25.41 -6.82 -24.96
CA ASN A 261 25.19 -6.57 -26.38
C ASN A 261 25.11 -7.88 -27.14
N LEU A 262 23.92 -8.20 -27.63
CA LEU A 262 23.65 -9.44 -28.37
C LEU A 262 23.46 -9.12 -29.86
N MET A 263 24.29 -9.73 -30.71
CA MET A 263 24.23 -9.60 -32.16
C MET A 263 23.92 -10.96 -32.80
N LEU A 264 22.68 -11.14 -33.25
CA LEU A 264 22.18 -12.41 -33.78
C LEU A 264 22.44 -13.59 -32.82
N ALA A 265 22.26 -13.39 -31.52
CA ALA A 265 22.70 -14.31 -30.48
C ALA A 265 21.65 -14.53 -29.39
N ASP A 266 21.79 -15.64 -28.67
CA ASP A 266 20.90 -16.02 -27.57
C ASP A 266 21.65 -15.99 -26.23
N MET A 267 20.96 -15.51 -25.20
CA MET A 267 21.43 -15.54 -23.81
C MET A 267 20.32 -16.08 -22.92
N GLU A 268 20.66 -17.05 -22.08
CA GLU A 268 19.77 -17.70 -21.11
C GLU A 268 20.31 -17.49 -19.70
N ILE A 269 19.42 -17.13 -18.76
CA ILE A 269 19.77 -16.88 -17.36
C ILE A 269 18.70 -17.51 -16.46
N ASP A 270 19.08 -18.49 -15.66
CA ASP A 270 18.19 -19.14 -14.70
C ASP A 270 18.81 -19.08 -13.30
N ALA A 271 18.26 -18.19 -12.47
CA ALA A 271 18.68 -18.02 -11.09
C ALA A 271 17.58 -17.36 -10.24
N PRO A 272 17.49 -17.65 -8.92
CA PRO A 272 16.50 -17.01 -8.06
C PRO A 272 16.56 -15.47 -8.08
N THR A 273 17.75 -14.90 -8.21
CA THR A 273 17.94 -13.45 -8.35
C THR A 273 18.82 -13.13 -9.55
N VAL A 274 18.36 -12.24 -10.42
CA VAL A 274 19.12 -11.73 -11.57
C VAL A 274 19.23 -10.21 -11.49
N LEU A 275 20.45 -9.71 -11.36
CA LEU A 275 20.75 -8.28 -11.33
C LEU A 275 21.58 -7.90 -12.55
N LEU A 276 21.03 -7.03 -13.39
CA LEU A 276 21.67 -6.50 -14.59
C LEU A 276 21.93 -5.00 -14.39
N GLU A 277 23.12 -4.65 -13.93
CA GLU A 277 23.63 -3.26 -13.88
C GLU A 277 24.32 -2.84 -15.18
N ARG A 278 23.80 -3.31 -16.32
CA ARG A 278 24.34 -3.07 -17.67
C ARG A 278 23.27 -2.52 -18.58
N THR A 279 23.65 -1.71 -19.56
CA THR A 279 22.74 -1.39 -20.67
C THR A 279 22.54 -2.66 -21.49
N VAL A 280 21.30 -3.06 -21.71
CA VAL A 280 20.97 -4.26 -22.47
C VAL A 280 20.52 -3.85 -23.87
N SER A 281 21.20 -4.34 -24.90
CA SER A 281 20.90 -4.09 -26.31
C SER A 281 20.71 -5.42 -27.02
N LEU A 282 19.49 -5.70 -27.45
CA LEU A 282 19.13 -6.93 -28.14
C LEU A 282 18.84 -6.64 -29.61
N GLY A 283 19.71 -7.16 -30.47
CA GLY A 283 19.59 -7.06 -31.92
C GLY A 283 20.14 -5.77 -32.49
N MET A 284 20.37 -5.80 -33.80
CA MET A 284 20.85 -4.65 -34.56
C MET A 284 20.53 -4.74 -36.05
N LEU A 285 20.52 -3.59 -36.71
CA LEU A 285 20.44 -3.49 -38.15
C LEU A 285 21.85 -3.36 -38.74
N LEU A 286 22.33 -4.38 -39.46
CA LEU A 286 23.61 -4.32 -40.19
C LEU A 286 23.34 -4.52 -41.67
N PHE A 287 23.97 -3.69 -42.51
CA PHE A 287 23.86 -3.77 -43.98
C PHE A 287 22.41 -3.84 -44.52
N GLY A 288 21.44 -3.29 -43.80
CA GLY A 288 20.02 -3.32 -44.17
C GLY A 288 19.28 -4.62 -43.85
N SER A 289 19.90 -5.59 -43.17
CA SER A 289 19.25 -6.81 -42.66
C SER A 289 19.08 -6.78 -41.14
N ASN A 290 17.96 -7.30 -40.67
CA ASN A 290 17.67 -7.48 -39.24
C ASN A 290 18.52 -8.63 -38.68
N HIS A 291 19.10 -8.43 -37.50
CA HIS A 291 19.86 -9.45 -36.77
C HIS A 291 19.21 -9.67 -35.39
N PRO A 292 18.11 -10.44 -35.31
CA PRO A 292 17.37 -10.64 -34.06
C PRO A 292 18.20 -11.40 -33.02
N SER A 293 18.13 -10.98 -31.77
CA SER A 293 18.78 -11.63 -30.63
C SER A 293 17.77 -11.91 -29.52
N ASN A 294 18.03 -12.89 -28.67
CA ASN A 294 17.08 -13.26 -27.63
C ASN A 294 17.74 -13.28 -26.24
N LEU A 295 17.04 -12.71 -25.27
CA LEU A 295 17.38 -12.82 -23.84
C LEU A 295 16.21 -13.49 -23.12
N PHE A 296 16.49 -14.66 -22.54
CA PHE A 296 15.54 -15.46 -21.79
C PHE A 296 15.98 -15.53 -20.33
N ILE A 297 15.08 -15.18 -19.41
CA ILE A 297 15.34 -15.20 -17.96
C ILE A 297 14.22 -15.97 -17.26
N GLY A 298 14.57 -17.03 -16.52
CA GLY A 298 13.61 -17.88 -15.82
C GLY A 298 12.73 -18.71 -16.76
N MET A 299 13.27 -19.07 -17.92
CA MET A 299 12.54 -19.79 -18.95
C MET A 299 12.87 -21.29 -18.95
N ASP A 300 14.03 -21.70 -18.43
CA ASP A 300 14.38 -23.10 -18.32
C ASP A 300 13.97 -23.67 -16.96
N ASN A 301 13.00 -24.59 -16.99
CA ASN A 301 12.56 -25.31 -15.79
C ASN A 301 13.28 -26.66 -15.64
N SER A 302 14.22 -27.01 -16.53
CA SER A 302 14.89 -28.32 -16.55
C SER A 302 15.69 -28.58 -15.28
N GLU A 303 16.28 -27.53 -14.69
CA GLU A 303 17.10 -27.61 -13.48
C GLU A 303 16.31 -27.37 -12.17
N GLY A 304 15.01 -27.07 -12.28
CA GLY A 304 14.15 -26.77 -11.12
C GLY A 304 14.50 -25.47 -10.39
N ILE A 305 15.21 -24.56 -11.06
CA ILE A 305 15.56 -23.24 -10.52
C ILE A 305 14.42 -22.26 -10.80
N GLU A 306 13.72 -21.83 -9.74
CA GLU A 306 12.68 -20.80 -9.87
C GLU A 306 13.30 -19.40 -9.79
N THR A 307 13.16 -18.63 -10.87
CA THR A 307 13.52 -17.21 -10.87
C THR A 307 12.49 -16.41 -10.07
N GLN A 308 12.94 -15.65 -9.06
CA GLN A 308 12.07 -14.87 -8.19
C GLN A 308 12.13 -13.37 -8.53
N ASP A 309 13.33 -12.82 -8.64
CA ASP A 309 13.57 -11.38 -8.80
C ASP A 309 14.51 -11.07 -9.97
N VAL A 310 14.08 -10.15 -10.84
CA VAL A 310 14.89 -9.67 -11.97
C VAL A 310 14.94 -8.14 -11.97
N TYR A 311 16.15 -7.58 -11.95
CA TYR A 311 16.36 -6.13 -11.88
C TYR A 311 17.25 -5.63 -13.01
N PHE A 312 16.68 -4.77 -13.87
CA PHE A 312 17.39 -4.03 -14.90
C PHE A 312 17.65 -2.59 -14.42
N SER A 313 18.91 -2.31 -14.10
CA SER A 313 19.30 -1.03 -13.49
C SER A 313 19.52 0.10 -14.50
N LYS A 314 19.75 -0.26 -15.76
CA LYS A 314 20.05 0.66 -16.88
C LYS A 314 19.01 0.49 -18.00
N ASN A 315 19.23 1.15 -19.14
CA ASN A 315 18.32 1.08 -20.26
C ASN A 315 18.32 -0.32 -20.89
N VAL A 316 17.14 -0.74 -21.35
CA VAL A 316 16.94 -1.98 -22.11
C VAL A 316 16.34 -1.61 -23.46
N THR A 317 17.00 -2.02 -24.54
CA THR A 317 16.54 -1.85 -25.91
C THR A 317 16.38 -3.22 -26.55
N VAL A 318 15.18 -3.49 -27.07
CA VAL A 318 14.87 -4.70 -27.83
C VAL A 318 14.49 -4.27 -29.23
N GLU A 319 15.29 -4.63 -30.22
CA GLU A 319 15.08 -4.17 -31.59
C GLU A 319 15.26 -5.26 -32.65
N THR A 320 14.89 -4.95 -33.89
CA THR A 320 15.10 -5.81 -35.07
C THR A 320 14.59 -7.25 -34.89
N GLN A 321 13.33 -7.42 -34.48
CA GLN A 321 12.68 -8.74 -34.26
C GLN A 321 13.26 -9.56 -33.08
N SER A 322 14.09 -8.95 -32.23
CA SER A 322 14.63 -9.56 -31.01
C SER A 322 13.56 -9.83 -29.97
N LYS A 323 13.84 -10.78 -29.05
CA LYS A 323 12.92 -11.15 -27.98
C LYS A 323 13.55 -10.96 -26.60
N LEU A 324 12.78 -10.37 -25.70
CA LEU A 324 13.03 -10.39 -24.26
C LEU A 324 11.93 -11.20 -23.58
N ARG A 325 12.26 -12.32 -22.94
CA ARG A 325 11.31 -13.08 -22.11
C ARG A 325 11.81 -13.14 -20.69
N VAL A 326 10.95 -12.74 -19.76
CA VAL A 326 11.25 -12.78 -18.33
C VAL A 326 10.06 -13.41 -17.62
N ASN A 327 10.32 -14.50 -16.90
CA ASN A 327 9.35 -15.16 -16.05
C ASN A 327 9.90 -15.23 -14.63
N ALA A 328 9.32 -14.46 -13.73
CA ALA A 328 9.78 -14.34 -12.35
C ALA A 328 8.61 -14.36 -11.38
N SER A 329 8.67 -15.15 -10.31
CA SER A 329 7.51 -15.31 -9.42
C SER A 329 7.25 -14.12 -8.49
N SER A 330 8.27 -13.30 -8.19
CA SER A 330 8.16 -12.17 -7.26
C SER A 330 8.19 -10.81 -7.95
N SER A 331 9.30 -10.42 -8.59
CA SER A 331 9.43 -9.09 -9.17
C SER A 331 10.25 -9.00 -10.47
N VAL A 332 9.86 -8.08 -11.35
CA VAL A 332 10.64 -7.64 -12.52
C VAL A 332 10.63 -6.11 -12.56
N ILE A 333 11.81 -5.50 -12.39
CA ILE A 333 11.95 -4.05 -12.30
C ILE A 333 12.88 -3.52 -13.40
N PHE A 334 12.35 -2.58 -14.20
CA PHE A 334 13.11 -1.75 -15.13
C PHE A 334 13.27 -0.36 -14.52
N ALA A 335 14.42 -0.12 -13.88
CA ALA A 335 14.71 1.12 -13.17
C ALA A 335 14.85 2.33 -14.12
N LYS A 336 15.10 2.07 -15.42
CA LYS A 336 15.23 3.08 -16.47
C LYS A 336 14.27 2.78 -17.62
N LYS A 337 14.67 3.08 -18.87
CA LYS A 337 13.80 2.96 -20.04
C LYS A 337 13.83 1.55 -20.60
N LEU A 338 12.65 0.98 -20.87
CA LEU A 338 12.44 -0.18 -21.73
C LEU A 338 11.95 0.32 -23.10
N SER A 339 12.75 0.11 -24.15
CA SER A 339 12.44 0.52 -25.52
C SER A 339 12.29 -0.70 -26.43
N LEU A 340 11.13 -0.84 -27.08
CA LEU A 340 10.87 -1.87 -28.08
C LEU A 340 10.78 -1.20 -29.46
N LEU A 341 11.74 -1.49 -30.33
CA LEU A 341 11.91 -0.83 -31.63
C LEU A 341 11.89 -1.88 -32.75
N THR A 342 11.62 -1.50 -34.00
CA THR A 342 11.81 -2.36 -35.18
C THR A 342 11.38 -3.83 -34.98
N SER A 343 10.13 -4.03 -34.57
CA SER A 343 9.49 -5.33 -34.32
C SER A 343 10.06 -6.12 -33.13
N GLY A 344 10.77 -5.46 -32.22
CA GLY A 344 11.18 -6.01 -30.94
C GLY A 344 9.98 -6.46 -30.11
N ASP A 345 10.14 -7.58 -29.42
CA ASP A 345 9.09 -8.29 -28.71
C ASP A 345 9.50 -8.55 -27.26
N ALA A 346 8.71 -8.10 -26.29
CA ALA A 346 8.95 -8.34 -24.87
C ALA A 346 7.74 -9.00 -24.22
N VAL A 347 7.97 -10.10 -23.49
CA VAL A 347 6.94 -10.73 -22.65
C VAL A 347 7.45 -10.92 -21.23
N ILE A 348 6.78 -10.27 -20.30
CA ILE A 348 7.15 -10.21 -18.89
C ILE A 348 6.02 -10.80 -18.06
N ILE A 349 6.34 -11.76 -17.18
CA ILE A 349 5.41 -12.42 -16.28
C ILE A 349 5.95 -12.27 -14.86
N SER A 350 5.18 -11.61 -13.97
CA SER A 350 5.55 -11.50 -12.56
C SER A 350 4.41 -11.03 -11.67
N LYS A 351 4.53 -11.26 -10.37
CA LYS A 351 3.61 -10.68 -9.38
C LYS A 351 3.83 -9.18 -9.23
N GLN A 352 5.05 -8.66 -9.43
CA GLN A 352 5.34 -7.23 -9.38
C GLN A 352 6.11 -6.79 -10.62
N ILE A 353 5.55 -5.87 -11.40
CA ILE A 353 6.22 -5.31 -12.59
C ILE A 353 6.37 -3.80 -12.42
N GLY A 354 7.61 -3.33 -12.30
CA GLY A 354 7.92 -1.90 -12.18
C GLY A 354 8.66 -1.38 -13.39
N ILE A 355 8.15 -0.34 -14.05
CA ILE A 355 8.80 0.26 -15.22
C ILE A 355 8.88 1.76 -15.06
N ASN A 356 10.08 2.33 -15.17
CA ASN A 356 10.22 3.78 -15.11
C ASN A 356 9.68 4.46 -16.40
N ASN A 357 10.09 3.99 -17.58
CA ASN A 357 9.60 4.52 -18.87
C ASN A 357 9.45 3.38 -19.89
N LEU A 358 8.25 3.22 -20.45
CA LEU A 358 7.93 2.23 -21.47
C LEU A 358 7.70 2.91 -22.83
N PHE A 359 8.49 2.54 -23.83
CA PHE A 359 8.40 3.08 -25.18
C PHE A 359 8.33 1.97 -26.23
N LEU A 360 7.26 1.94 -27.01
CA LEU A 360 7.13 1.10 -28.20
C LEU A 360 7.20 2.01 -29.43
N GLY A 361 8.16 1.73 -30.33
CA GLY A 361 8.38 2.47 -31.57
C GLY A 361 7.22 2.34 -32.58
N ASN A 362 7.47 2.67 -33.84
CA ASN A 362 6.44 2.76 -34.89
C ASN A 362 6.52 1.65 -35.97
N ILE A 363 7.32 0.61 -35.73
CA ILE A 363 7.58 -0.48 -36.68
C ILE A 363 7.28 -1.83 -36.02
N GLY A 364 6.02 -2.13 -35.74
CA GLY A 364 5.61 -3.50 -35.38
C GLY A 364 6.06 -4.02 -34.01
N ALA A 365 6.47 -3.16 -33.07
CA ALA A 365 6.96 -3.60 -31.76
C ALA A 365 5.82 -4.20 -30.92
N THR A 366 6.10 -5.21 -30.10
CA THR A 366 5.10 -5.87 -29.26
C THR A 366 5.57 -5.98 -27.80
N GLY A 367 4.75 -5.50 -26.86
CA GLY A 367 4.97 -5.70 -25.42
C GLY A 367 3.79 -6.43 -24.79
N THR A 368 4.04 -7.48 -24.02
CA THR A 368 3.01 -8.20 -23.25
C THR A 368 3.43 -8.33 -21.79
N PHE A 369 2.63 -7.77 -20.89
CA PHE A 369 2.89 -7.79 -19.46
C PHE A 369 1.77 -8.57 -18.77
N ASN A 370 2.12 -9.68 -18.13
CA ASN A 370 1.18 -10.53 -17.40
C ASN A 370 1.45 -10.40 -15.90
N VAL A 371 0.52 -9.76 -15.19
CA VAL A 371 0.59 -9.59 -13.74
C VAL A 371 -0.13 -10.76 -13.09
N ILE A 372 0.60 -11.54 -12.29
CA ILE A 372 0.03 -12.66 -11.53
C ILE A 372 -1.00 -12.13 -10.50
N GLY A 373 -2.00 -12.94 -10.14
CA GLY A 373 -3.06 -12.56 -9.19
C GLY A 373 -2.55 -11.98 -7.87
N ASP A 374 -3.31 -11.03 -7.32
CA ASP A 374 -2.96 -10.17 -6.18
C ASP A 374 -1.62 -9.43 -6.35
N GLY A 375 -1.14 -9.33 -7.60
CA GLY A 375 0.08 -8.63 -7.98
C GLY A 375 -0.14 -7.15 -8.29
N SER A 376 0.91 -6.50 -8.76
CA SER A 376 0.82 -5.12 -9.23
C SER A 376 1.77 -4.80 -10.37
N MET A 377 1.35 -3.90 -11.25
CA MET A 377 2.21 -3.27 -12.24
C MET A 377 2.14 -1.75 -12.11
N PHE A 378 3.28 -1.08 -12.25
CA PHE A 378 3.31 0.37 -12.37
C PHE A 378 4.21 0.81 -13.53
N VAL A 379 3.77 1.85 -14.24
CA VAL A 379 4.60 2.58 -15.21
C VAL A 379 4.62 4.03 -14.76
N LYS A 380 5.81 4.51 -14.37
CA LYS A 380 5.95 5.84 -13.75
C LYS A 380 5.65 6.97 -14.75
N GLU A 381 6.29 6.92 -15.91
CA GLU A 381 6.00 7.84 -17.01
C GLU A 381 4.85 7.33 -17.88
N THR A 382 4.23 8.21 -18.66
CA THR A 382 3.19 7.81 -19.62
C THR A 382 3.79 6.87 -20.68
N ALA A 383 3.29 5.64 -20.75
CA ALA A 383 3.71 4.65 -21.73
C ALA A 383 3.32 5.10 -23.14
N SER A 384 4.27 5.10 -24.08
CA SER A 384 4.04 5.55 -25.45
C SER A 384 4.05 4.37 -26.42
N VAL A 385 3.01 4.26 -27.24
CA VAL A 385 2.86 3.20 -28.25
C VAL A 385 2.69 3.83 -29.62
N GLY A 386 3.72 3.70 -30.47
CA GLY A 386 3.71 4.20 -31.84
C GLY A 386 2.78 3.42 -32.78
N SER A 387 2.63 3.92 -34.00
CA SER A 387 1.84 3.26 -35.05
C SER A 387 2.32 1.84 -35.32
N ASN A 388 1.42 0.92 -35.67
CA ASN A 388 1.70 -0.50 -35.95
C ASN A 388 2.28 -1.32 -34.78
N SER A 389 2.50 -0.72 -33.61
CA SER A 389 2.97 -1.44 -32.42
C SER A 389 1.82 -1.84 -31.51
N LYS A 390 2.04 -2.87 -30.68
CA LYS A 390 1.01 -3.51 -29.85
C LYS A 390 1.49 -3.65 -28.41
N LEU A 391 0.69 -3.18 -27.46
CA LEU A 391 0.88 -3.36 -26.03
C LEU A 391 -0.30 -4.13 -25.44
N ASN A 392 -0.02 -5.22 -24.73
CA ASN A 392 -1.01 -5.98 -23.98
C ASN A 392 -0.63 -5.95 -22.50
N VAL A 393 -1.56 -5.53 -21.65
CA VAL A 393 -1.43 -5.58 -20.20
C VAL A 393 -2.54 -6.46 -19.65
N ASN A 394 -2.17 -7.61 -19.08
CA ASN A 394 -3.09 -8.60 -18.54
C ASN A 394 -2.94 -8.62 -17.01
N LEU A 395 -4.01 -8.25 -16.30
CA LEU A 395 -4.06 -8.25 -14.85
C LEU A 395 -4.84 -9.47 -14.37
N GLY A 396 -4.17 -10.37 -13.65
CA GLY A 396 -4.82 -11.50 -12.99
C GLY A 396 -5.81 -11.09 -11.89
N GLU A 397 -6.56 -12.06 -11.36
CA GLU A 397 -7.53 -11.82 -10.26
C GLU A 397 -6.93 -10.95 -9.13
N GLY A 398 -7.62 -9.86 -8.78
CA GLY A 398 -7.18 -8.93 -7.71
C GLY A 398 -5.95 -8.07 -8.01
N ALA A 399 -5.32 -8.18 -9.18
CA ALA A 399 -4.08 -7.46 -9.49
C ALA A 399 -4.32 -5.96 -9.81
N GLY A 400 -3.33 -5.13 -9.46
CA GLY A 400 -3.38 -3.67 -9.66
C GLY A 400 -2.52 -3.14 -10.80
N LEU A 401 -2.97 -2.08 -11.45
CA LEU A 401 -2.23 -1.31 -12.45
C LEU A 401 -2.24 0.18 -12.10
N SER A 402 -1.06 0.78 -12.04
CA SER A 402 -0.88 2.24 -11.96
C SER A 402 -0.08 2.73 -13.16
N ALA A 403 -0.77 3.14 -14.23
CA ALA A 403 -0.13 3.59 -15.47
C ALA A 403 -1.04 4.50 -16.30
N SER A 404 -0.43 5.36 -17.11
CA SER A 404 -1.11 6.14 -18.15
C SER A 404 -0.54 5.78 -19.52
N PHE A 405 -1.37 5.84 -20.56
CA PHE A 405 -1.01 5.37 -21.91
C PHE A 405 -1.27 6.42 -22.98
N ASN A 406 -0.35 6.58 -23.91
CA ASN A 406 -0.54 7.37 -25.13
C ASN A 406 -0.31 6.46 -26.34
N THR A 407 -1.43 6.00 -26.92
CA THR A 407 -1.44 5.08 -28.07
C THR A 407 -1.79 5.83 -29.33
N ASN A 408 -0.93 5.74 -30.35
CA ASN A 408 -1.24 6.25 -31.68
C ASN A 408 -2.46 5.53 -32.28
N ASP A 409 -3.26 6.22 -33.11
CA ASP A 409 -4.48 5.64 -33.70
C ASP A 409 -4.26 4.37 -34.53
N LYS A 410 -3.07 4.19 -35.10
CA LYS A 410 -2.65 2.99 -35.85
C LYS A 410 -1.86 1.99 -34.99
N GLY A 411 -1.58 2.32 -33.73
CA GLY A 411 -1.05 1.40 -32.73
C GLY A 411 -2.18 0.71 -31.97
N SER A 412 -1.84 -0.20 -31.07
CA SER A 412 -2.81 -0.89 -30.22
C SER A 412 -2.34 -1.00 -28.78
N THR A 413 -3.17 -0.58 -27.83
CA THR A 413 -3.00 -0.90 -26.40
C THR A 413 -4.26 -1.60 -25.89
N VAL A 414 -4.10 -2.82 -25.38
CA VAL A 414 -5.18 -3.64 -24.82
C VAL A 414 -4.91 -3.83 -23.34
N ILE A 415 -5.88 -3.50 -22.50
CA ILE A 415 -5.83 -3.72 -21.05
C ILE A 415 -6.94 -4.70 -20.68
N ASN A 416 -6.57 -5.83 -20.09
CA ASN A 416 -7.49 -6.87 -19.65
C ASN A 416 -7.48 -6.94 -18.12
N LEU A 417 -8.63 -6.67 -17.50
CA LEU A 417 -8.82 -6.77 -16.06
C LEU A 417 -9.65 -8.02 -15.76
N GLU A 418 -9.03 -9.00 -15.09
CA GLU A 418 -9.77 -10.13 -14.52
C GLU A 418 -10.61 -9.71 -13.31
N LYS A 419 -11.34 -10.66 -12.74
CA LYS A 419 -12.20 -10.46 -11.56
C LYS A 419 -11.45 -9.71 -10.45
N GLY A 420 -12.04 -8.63 -9.94
CA GLY A 420 -11.44 -7.83 -8.86
C GLY A 420 -10.13 -7.10 -9.20
N ALA A 421 -9.61 -7.20 -10.42
CA ALA A 421 -8.42 -6.46 -10.83
C ALA A 421 -8.73 -4.97 -10.97
N TYR A 422 -7.70 -4.13 -10.88
CA TYR A 422 -7.89 -2.69 -10.88
C TYR A 422 -6.89 -1.87 -11.63
N TRP A 423 -7.39 -0.78 -12.21
CA TRP A 423 -6.57 0.21 -12.88
C TRP A 423 -6.79 1.61 -12.31
N TYR A 424 -5.71 2.19 -11.80
CA TYR A 424 -5.58 3.60 -11.47
C TYR A 424 -4.79 4.30 -12.57
N SER A 425 -5.43 5.20 -13.31
CA SER A 425 -4.76 6.02 -14.32
C SER A 425 -4.42 7.38 -13.72
N PRO A 426 -3.13 7.74 -13.57
CA PRO A 426 -2.72 9.01 -12.94
C PRO A 426 -2.87 10.22 -13.87
N ARG A 427 -3.08 10.01 -15.18
CA ARG A 427 -3.25 11.04 -16.22
C ARG A 427 -4.26 10.53 -17.26
N SER A 428 -4.64 11.39 -18.20
CA SER A 428 -5.40 10.95 -19.38
C SER A 428 -4.70 9.81 -20.11
N SER A 429 -5.48 8.87 -20.61
CA SER A 429 -5.00 7.68 -21.30
C SER A 429 -5.75 7.48 -22.62
N THR A 430 -5.03 7.15 -23.68
CA THR A 430 -5.60 6.72 -24.97
C THR A 430 -5.18 5.27 -25.21
N ILE A 431 -6.15 4.38 -25.28
CA ILE A 431 -5.98 2.93 -25.48
C ILE A 431 -6.95 2.43 -26.57
N SER A 432 -6.74 1.20 -27.02
CA SER A 432 -7.54 0.59 -28.09
C SER A 432 -8.63 -0.32 -27.54
N GLN A 433 -8.39 -0.97 -26.41
CA GLN A 433 -9.40 -1.79 -25.78
C GLN A 433 -9.22 -1.85 -24.27
N LEU A 434 -10.34 -1.73 -23.58
CA LEU A 434 -10.47 -2.00 -22.15
C LEU A 434 -11.43 -3.17 -21.98
N SER A 435 -10.97 -4.28 -21.42
CA SER A 435 -11.79 -5.45 -21.13
C SER A 435 -11.97 -5.61 -19.62
N LEU A 436 -13.23 -5.74 -19.19
CA LEU A 436 -13.61 -5.77 -17.79
C LEU A 436 -14.35 -7.07 -17.44
N GLN A 437 -14.05 -7.63 -16.27
CA GLN A 437 -14.81 -8.74 -15.69
C GLN A 437 -15.51 -8.33 -14.39
N SER A 438 -16.30 -9.24 -13.82
CA SER A 438 -17.07 -8.99 -12.59
C SER A 438 -16.19 -8.46 -11.46
N GLY A 439 -16.57 -7.31 -10.91
CA GLY A 439 -15.88 -6.67 -9.79
C GLY A 439 -14.53 -6.03 -10.14
N SER A 440 -14.09 -6.06 -11.40
CA SER A 440 -12.94 -5.27 -11.84
C SER A 440 -13.25 -3.78 -11.74
N PHE A 441 -12.26 -2.95 -11.40
CA PHE A 441 -12.46 -1.53 -11.17
C PHE A 441 -11.49 -0.62 -11.91
N VAL A 442 -12.02 0.45 -12.49
CA VAL A 442 -11.23 1.52 -13.14
C VAL A 442 -11.50 2.81 -12.38
N ASP A 443 -10.44 3.39 -11.81
CA ASP A 443 -10.51 4.68 -11.13
C ASP A 443 -10.46 5.79 -12.19
N LEU A 444 -11.48 6.65 -12.19
CA LEU A 444 -11.57 7.79 -13.10
C LEU A 444 -10.74 8.98 -12.58
N GLY A 445 -9.51 8.72 -12.14
CA GLY A 445 -8.49 9.74 -11.91
C GLY A 445 -8.45 10.38 -10.52
N PRO A 446 -7.32 11.07 -10.22
CA PRO A 446 -7.11 11.72 -8.94
C PRO A 446 -8.07 12.90 -8.69
N MET A 447 -8.18 13.27 -7.42
CA MET A 447 -8.98 14.40 -6.98
C MET A 447 -8.52 15.72 -7.62
N ASN A 448 -9.46 16.55 -8.10
CA ASN A 448 -9.25 17.85 -8.73
C ASN A 448 -8.48 17.85 -10.05
N GLU A 449 -8.21 16.69 -10.65
CA GLU A 449 -7.68 16.61 -12.00
C GLU A 449 -8.80 16.28 -12.99
N GLN A 450 -8.78 16.96 -14.13
CA GLN A 450 -9.60 16.60 -15.27
C GLN A 450 -8.79 15.66 -16.14
N MET A 451 -9.27 14.44 -16.29
CA MET A 451 -8.64 13.46 -17.15
C MET A 451 -9.65 12.62 -17.90
N THR A 452 -9.24 12.08 -19.04
CA THR A 452 -10.12 11.22 -19.84
C THR A 452 -9.38 9.95 -20.19
N ILE A 453 -10.04 8.81 -19.95
CA ILE A 453 -9.64 7.53 -20.50
C ILE A 453 -10.39 7.37 -21.82
N THR A 454 -9.71 7.53 -22.94
CA THR A 454 -10.24 7.26 -24.27
C THR A 454 -9.91 5.83 -24.66
N THR A 455 -10.94 5.02 -24.91
CA THR A 455 -10.80 3.66 -25.47
C THR A 455 -11.56 3.56 -26.78
N LYS A 456 -11.03 2.81 -27.74
CA LYS A 456 -11.79 2.49 -28.95
C LYS A 456 -12.90 1.49 -28.63
N ARG A 457 -12.56 0.44 -27.88
CA ARG A 457 -13.49 -0.63 -27.52
C ARG A 457 -13.60 -0.81 -26.00
N LEU A 458 -14.82 -0.89 -25.50
CA LEU A 458 -15.13 -1.35 -24.14
C LEU A 458 -15.78 -2.73 -24.24
N THR A 459 -15.19 -3.75 -23.60
CA THR A 459 -15.68 -5.13 -23.67
C THR A 459 -15.84 -5.77 -22.30
N GLY A 460 -16.58 -6.89 -22.26
CA GLY A 460 -16.85 -7.64 -21.05
C GLY A 460 -18.12 -7.19 -20.32
N ASP A 461 -18.22 -7.47 -19.01
CA ASP A 461 -19.44 -7.26 -18.24
C ASP A 461 -19.14 -7.03 -16.76
N GLN A 462 -20.03 -6.33 -16.04
CA GLN A 462 -19.95 -6.12 -14.58
C GLN A 462 -18.69 -5.41 -14.06
N GLY A 463 -17.98 -4.70 -14.93
CA GLY A 463 -16.92 -3.76 -14.54
C GLY A 463 -17.45 -2.53 -13.81
N ILE A 464 -16.64 -1.97 -12.91
CA ILE A 464 -16.99 -0.82 -12.05
C ILE A 464 -16.09 0.38 -12.39
N PHE A 465 -16.69 1.49 -12.79
CA PHE A 465 -16.01 2.78 -12.90
C PHE A 465 -16.17 3.55 -11.59
N ARG A 466 -15.07 3.76 -10.87
CA ARG A 466 -15.08 4.48 -9.59
C ARG A 466 -14.82 5.96 -9.83
N LEU A 467 -15.74 6.80 -9.36
CA LEU A 467 -15.58 8.25 -9.34
C LEU A 467 -15.41 8.70 -7.89
N VAL A 468 -14.21 9.14 -7.54
CA VAL A 468 -13.93 9.73 -6.23
C VAL A 468 -14.44 11.15 -6.14
N SER A 469 -14.79 11.60 -4.93
CA SER A 469 -15.27 12.96 -4.69
C SER A 469 -14.25 13.99 -5.19
N GLY A 470 -14.71 14.98 -5.95
CA GLY A 470 -13.87 16.03 -6.52
C GLY A 470 -13.04 15.61 -7.73
N SER A 471 -13.06 14.33 -8.14
CA SER A 471 -12.52 13.94 -9.45
C SER A 471 -13.41 14.46 -10.57
N ARG A 472 -12.79 14.86 -11.69
CA ARG A 472 -13.47 15.25 -12.93
C ARG A 472 -13.13 14.29 -14.07
N GLY A 473 -12.81 13.04 -13.77
CA GLY A 473 -12.46 12.07 -14.79
C GLY A 473 -13.65 11.45 -15.50
N SER A 474 -13.44 11.05 -16.74
CA SER A 474 -14.43 10.40 -17.60
C SER A 474 -13.84 9.28 -18.45
N ILE A 475 -14.70 8.38 -18.93
CA ILE A 475 -14.36 7.44 -20.00
C ILE A 475 -15.01 7.88 -21.31
N HIS A 476 -14.25 7.86 -22.41
CA HIS A 476 -14.74 8.15 -23.75
C HIS A 476 -14.54 6.93 -24.65
N ILE A 477 -15.61 6.47 -25.32
CA ILE A 477 -15.62 5.28 -26.16
C ILE A 477 -15.91 5.69 -27.61
N THR A 478 -15.13 5.21 -28.57
CA THR A 478 -15.18 5.74 -29.95
C THR A 478 -15.56 4.75 -31.05
N GLU A 479 -15.41 3.43 -30.85
CA GLU A 479 -15.68 2.42 -31.89
C GLU A 479 -16.76 1.41 -31.50
N SER A 480 -16.67 0.77 -30.32
CA SER A 480 -17.70 -0.16 -29.84
C SER A 480 -17.76 -0.27 -28.32
N SER A 481 -18.94 -0.53 -27.78
CA SER A 481 -19.19 -0.81 -26.37
C SER A 481 -20.15 -1.98 -26.19
N GLU A 482 -19.92 -2.81 -25.18
CA GLU A 482 -20.81 -3.90 -24.77
C GLU A 482 -20.81 -4.05 -23.25
N GLY A 483 -21.77 -4.83 -22.72
CA GLY A 483 -21.81 -5.18 -21.29
C GLY A 483 -22.69 -4.28 -20.42
N ASN A 484 -22.98 -4.76 -19.22
CA ASN A 484 -23.68 -4.02 -18.17
C ASN A 484 -22.68 -3.64 -17.08
N HIS A 485 -22.24 -2.38 -17.10
CA HIS A 485 -21.26 -1.86 -16.17
C HIS A 485 -21.91 -1.04 -15.05
N GLN A 486 -21.12 -0.76 -14.02
CA GLN A 486 -21.56 0.04 -12.90
C GLN A 486 -20.64 1.24 -12.68
N VAL A 487 -21.20 2.27 -12.06
CA VAL A 487 -20.50 3.47 -11.62
C VAL A 487 -20.62 3.54 -10.11
N LEU A 488 -19.47 3.55 -9.44
CA LEU A 488 -19.38 3.70 -7.99
C LEU A 488 -19.02 5.15 -7.66
N LEU A 489 -19.97 5.86 -7.06
CA LEU A 489 -19.74 7.21 -6.52
C LEU A 489 -19.24 7.06 -5.08
N ALA A 490 -18.03 7.57 -4.79
CA ALA A 490 -17.46 7.49 -3.45
C ALA A 490 -18.16 8.44 -2.48
N SER A 491 -18.30 8.02 -1.22
CA SER A 491 -18.75 8.90 -0.14
C SER A 491 -17.75 10.03 0.14
N SER A 492 -18.24 11.16 0.61
CA SER A 492 -17.44 12.35 0.91
C SER A 492 -17.98 13.08 2.12
N GLY A 493 -17.08 13.64 2.93
CA GLY A 493 -17.43 14.59 3.97
C GLY A 493 -17.60 16.02 3.45
N LYS A 494 -17.29 16.28 2.18
CA LYS A 494 -17.42 17.60 1.58
C LYS A 494 -18.86 17.93 1.21
N SER A 495 -19.15 19.21 1.03
CA SER A 495 -20.45 19.69 0.56
C SER A 495 -20.73 19.18 -0.85
N ILE A 496 -22.01 19.06 -1.22
CA ILE A 496 -22.42 18.49 -2.52
C ILE A 496 -21.84 19.23 -3.73
N GLN A 497 -21.57 20.53 -3.60
CA GLN A 497 -20.94 21.32 -4.67
C GLN A 497 -19.49 20.93 -4.91
N ASP A 498 -18.78 20.61 -3.84
CA ASP A 498 -17.35 20.29 -3.88
C ASP A 498 -17.10 18.85 -4.37
N THR A 499 -18.13 18.01 -4.42
CA THR A 499 -17.97 16.64 -4.90
C THR A 499 -17.91 16.57 -6.42
N GLY A 500 -18.46 17.56 -7.12
CA GLY A 500 -18.46 17.61 -8.58
C GLY A 500 -19.33 16.54 -9.23
N TYR A 501 -20.19 15.83 -8.50
CA TYR A 501 -20.97 14.72 -9.06
C TYR A 501 -22.13 15.19 -9.94
N MET A 502 -22.81 16.26 -9.58
CA MET A 502 -23.97 16.71 -10.33
C MET A 502 -23.58 17.17 -11.74
N TYR A 503 -24.34 16.72 -12.73
CA TYR A 503 -24.11 17.00 -14.16
C TYR A 503 -22.77 16.51 -14.70
N HIS A 504 -22.07 15.66 -13.95
CA HIS A 504 -20.82 15.07 -14.40
C HIS A 504 -21.08 13.98 -15.44
N ILE A 505 -20.37 14.06 -16.56
CA ILE A 505 -20.39 13.05 -17.62
C ILE A 505 -19.36 11.98 -17.23
N VAL A 506 -19.83 10.85 -16.69
CA VAL A 506 -18.93 9.74 -16.33
C VAL A 506 -18.44 9.01 -17.57
N ALA A 507 -19.33 8.82 -18.55
CA ALA A 507 -19.04 8.08 -19.77
C ALA A 507 -19.65 8.80 -20.96
N ALA A 508 -18.92 8.85 -22.08
CA ALA A 508 -19.38 9.36 -23.37
C ALA A 508 -19.08 8.32 -24.45
N ASP A 509 -20.12 7.79 -25.10
CA ASP A 509 -20.01 6.76 -26.13
C ASP A 509 -20.41 7.31 -27.51
N SER A 510 -19.38 7.49 -28.33
CA SER A 510 -19.44 7.92 -29.73
C SER A 510 -19.38 6.75 -30.72
N SER A 511 -19.56 5.51 -30.26
CA SER A 511 -19.59 4.34 -31.13
C SER A 511 -20.70 4.47 -32.20
N PRO A 512 -20.49 3.94 -33.41
CA PRO A 512 -21.52 3.91 -34.46
C PRO A 512 -22.77 3.16 -34.00
N SER A 513 -23.91 3.51 -34.59
CA SER A 513 -25.20 2.91 -34.24
C SER A 513 -25.18 1.39 -34.36
N GLY A 514 -25.61 0.69 -33.30
CA GLY A 514 -25.60 -0.78 -33.20
C GLY A 514 -24.30 -1.37 -32.67
N GLN A 515 -23.28 -0.54 -32.45
CA GLN A 515 -22.04 -0.89 -31.75
C GLN A 515 -21.96 -0.25 -30.35
N ASP A 516 -22.97 0.51 -29.92
CA ASP A 516 -23.08 1.21 -28.65
C ASP A 516 -23.97 0.43 -27.64
N ASN A 517 -23.59 -0.82 -27.36
CA ASN A 517 -24.41 -1.78 -26.61
C ASN A 517 -24.13 -1.80 -25.09
N ALA A 518 -23.19 -1.00 -24.60
CA ALA A 518 -22.95 -0.92 -23.16
C ALA A 518 -24.10 -0.21 -22.43
N THR A 519 -24.37 -0.65 -21.20
CA THR A 519 -25.21 0.05 -20.23
C THR A 519 -24.42 0.38 -18.97
N LEU A 520 -24.79 1.46 -18.29
CA LEU A 520 -24.20 1.84 -17.01
C LEU A 520 -25.31 2.08 -15.98
N SER A 521 -25.06 1.65 -14.75
CA SER A 521 -25.94 1.87 -13.59
C SER A 521 -25.15 2.26 -12.35
N LEU A 522 -25.78 2.83 -11.32
CA LEU A 522 -25.08 3.18 -10.08
C LEU A 522 -24.97 1.96 -9.15
N ALA A 523 -23.75 1.57 -8.76
CA ALA A 523 -23.49 0.40 -7.91
C ALA A 523 -24.20 0.51 -6.53
N ASN A 524 -24.09 1.68 -5.88
CA ASN A 524 -24.68 1.94 -4.55
C ASN A 524 -26.20 2.24 -4.60
N LYS A 525 -26.90 1.80 -5.66
CA LYS A 525 -28.29 2.20 -5.97
C LYS A 525 -28.49 3.72 -6.00
N GLY A 526 -27.39 4.45 -6.25
CA GLY A 526 -27.31 5.90 -6.25
C GLY A 526 -27.31 6.58 -4.88
N VAL A 527 -27.26 5.85 -3.76
CA VAL A 527 -27.21 6.46 -2.42
C VAL A 527 -25.77 6.67 -1.99
N VAL A 528 -25.42 7.90 -1.64
CA VAL A 528 -24.05 8.29 -1.26
C VAL A 528 -24.08 9.26 -0.07
N ASP A 529 -23.13 9.10 0.86
CA ASP A 529 -22.92 10.02 1.97
C ASP A 529 -22.14 11.25 1.46
N ILE A 530 -22.73 12.44 1.54
CA ILE A 530 -22.11 13.70 1.11
C ILE A 530 -22.29 14.74 2.21
N GLY A 531 -21.18 15.14 2.83
CA GLY A 531 -21.20 16.03 3.98
C GLY A 531 -22.05 15.45 5.10
N PRO A 532 -22.97 16.24 5.70
CA PRO A 532 -23.78 15.74 6.80
C PRO A 532 -25.00 14.90 6.38
N TYR A 533 -25.25 14.73 5.08
CA TYR A 533 -26.46 14.08 4.58
C TYR A 533 -26.18 12.91 3.63
N GLU A 534 -27.18 12.04 3.50
CA GLU A 534 -27.28 11.05 2.43
C GLU A 534 -28.04 11.68 1.25
N TYR A 535 -27.54 11.47 0.04
CA TYR A 535 -28.18 11.92 -1.20
C TYR A 535 -28.45 10.74 -2.14
N LYS A 536 -29.50 10.86 -2.94
CA LYS A 536 -29.85 9.88 -3.97
C LYS A 536 -29.66 10.46 -5.36
N PHE A 537 -28.67 9.94 -6.08
CA PHE A 537 -28.37 10.27 -7.46
C PHE A 537 -29.03 9.27 -8.42
N GLY A 538 -29.23 9.72 -9.66
CA GLY A 538 -29.55 8.91 -10.81
C GLY A 538 -28.43 9.00 -11.84
N LEU A 539 -28.45 8.07 -12.80
CA LEU A 539 -27.61 8.11 -13.99
C LEU A 539 -28.56 8.13 -15.19
N LYS A 540 -28.55 9.22 -15.94
CA LYS A 540 -29.42 9.41 -17.12
C LYS A 540 -28.58 9.45 -18.39
N GLN A 541 -29.16 8.96 -19.47
CA GLN A 541 -28.57 9.04 -20.80
C GLN A 541 -29.07 10.29 -21.52
N TYR A 542 -28.13 11.05 -22.06
CA TYR A 542 -28.36 12.17 -22.96
C TYR A 542 -27.52 11.96 -24.22
N GLY A 543 -27.76 12.75 -25.25
CA GLY A 543 -26.94 12.71 -26.45
C GLY A 543 -27.73 13.08 -27.68
N ASP A 544 -27.04 13.06 -28.81
CA ASP A 544 -27.62 13.26 -30.14
C ASP A 544 -27.32 12.05 -31.03
N LYS A 545 -27.42 12.22 -32.36
CA LYS A 545 -27.08 11.15 -33.31
C LYS A 545 -25.61 10.70 -33.24
N SER A 546 -24.72 11.50 -32.64
CA SER A 546 -23.28 11.27 -32.60
C SER A 546 -22.76 10.73 -31.27
N THR A 547 -23.43 11.01 -30.15
CA THR A 547 -22.93 10.70 -28.80
C THR A 547 -24.03 10.13 -27.89
N ARG A 548 -23.65 9.29 -26.93
CA ARG A 548 -24.50 8.82 -25.83
C ARG A 548 -23.72 9.07 -24.53
N ASP A 549 -24.17 10.03 -23.75
CA ASP A 549 -23.50 10.49 -22.55
C ASP A 549 -24.27 10.04 -21.31
N TRP A 550 -23.57 9.42 -20.37
CA TRP A 550 -24.12 9.06 -19.06
C TRP A 550 -23.80 10.15 -18.05
N VAL A 551 -24.86 10.86 -17.65
CA VAL A 551 -24.78 12.03 -16.80
C VAL A 551 -25.37 11.72 -15.43
N ILE A 552 -24.64 12.06 -14.38
CA ILE A 552 -25.12 11.96 -13.01
C ILE A 552 -26.13 13.09 -12.74
N THR A 553 -27.32 12.74 -12.26
CA THR A 553 -28.40 13.70 -11.96
C THR A 553 -28.95 13.50 -10.54
N SER A 554 -29.69 14.47 -10.01
CA SER A 554 -30.50 14.26 -8.81
C SER A 554 -31.79 13.50 -9.16
N GLN A 555 -32.43 12.87 -8.17
CA GLN A 555 -33.74 12.22 -8.34
C GLN A 555 -34.95 13.17 -8.13
N VAL A 556 -34.76 14.49 -8.14
CA VAL A 556 -35.94 15.39 -8.08
C VAL A 556 -36.69 15.28 -9.40
N SER A 557 -37.95 14.86 -9.30
CA SER A 557 -38.91 14.72 -10.40
C SER A 557 -38.80 15.91 -11.35
N GLU A 558 -38.69 15.62 -12.66
CA GLU A 558 -38.82 16.64 -13.69
C GLU A 558 -40.06 17.47 -13.38
N ARG A 559 -39.86 18.76 -13.08
CA ARG A 559 -40.97 19.72 -13.02
C ARG A 559 -41.59 19.70 -14.42
N PRO A 560 -42.89 19.39 -14.58
CA PRO A 560 -43.51 19.54 -15.88
C PRO A 560 -43.36 21.01 -16.29
N GLU A 561 -42.94 21.26 -17.53
CA GLU A 561 -43.14 22.59 -18.12
C GLU A 561 -44.62 22.97 -17.96
N PRO A 562 -44.95 24.21 -17.58
CA PRO A 562 -46.32 24.69 -17.71
C PRO A 562 -46.64 24.71 -19.20
N ASP A 563 -47.62 23.91 -19.63
CA ASP A 563 -48.25 24.05 -20.94
C ASP A 563 -48.72 25.50 -21.10
N LEU A 564 -48.00 26.27 -21.92
CA LEU A 564 -48.49 27.55 -22.43
C LEU A 564 -49.56 27.23 -23.49
N PRO A 565 -50.77 27.80 -23.40
CA PRO A 565 -51.79 27.56 -24.41
C PRO A 565 -51.35 28.12 -25.76
N ALA A 566 -51.48 27.30 -26.80
CA ALA A 566 -51.33 27.74 -28.18
C ALA A 566 -52.33 28.87 -28.49
N MET A 567 -51.84 29.98 -29.06
CA MET A 567 -52.68 31.01 -29.68
C MET A 567 -52.91 30.70 -31.17
N PRO A 568 -54.04 31.13 -31.75
CA PRO A 568 -54.59 30.59 -32.98
C PRO A 568 -54.00 31.19 -34.27
N ASP A 569 -53.96 30.36 -35.31
CA ASP A 569 -53.55 30.67 -36.69
C ASP A 569 -54.36 31.78 -37.36
N SER A 570 -53.73 32.48 -38.32
CA SER A 570 -54.31 32.98 -39.60
C SER A 570 -53.25 33.73 -40.43
N PRO A 571 -53.41 33.93 -41.77
CA PRO A 571 -53.79 33.00 -42.83
C PRO A 571 -52.82 33.00 -44.05
N ASN A 572 -52.97 32.00 -44.92
CA ASN A 572 -52.26 31.69 -46.18
C ASN A 572 -52.14 32.79 -47.26
N LEU A 573 -51.14 32.64 -48.18
CA LEU A 573 -51.24 32.44 -49.66
C LEU A 573 -49.87 32.71 -50.37
N PRO A 574 -49.59 32.27 -51.63
CA PRO A 574 -49.63 30.94 -52.25
C PRO A 574 -48.34 30.58 -53.09
N THR A 575 -48.28 29.31 -53.51
CA THR A 575 -47.33 28.54 -54.40
C THR A 575 -47.01 29.11 -55.80
N PRO A 576 -45.93 28.66 -56.51
CA PRO A 576 -45.90 27.43 -57.38
C PRO A 576 -44.53 26.68 -57.37
N GLY A 577 -44.31 25.40 -57.64
CA GLY A 577 -45.00 24.30 -58.32
C GLY A 577 -43.96 23.58 -59.23
N VAL A 578 -43.95 22.22 -59.28
CA VAL A 578 -43.65 21.32 -60.45
C VAL A 578 -43.22 19.90 -59.98
N PRO A 579 -43.55 18.82 -60.73
CA PRO A 579 -43.90 17.50 -60.18
C PRO A 579 -43.00 16.31 -60.61
N GLY A 580 -43.19 15.17 -59.92
CA GLY A 580 -43.02 13.81 -60.46
C GLY A 580 -41.72 13.09 -60.08
N GLU A 581 -41.80 11.97 -59.37
CA GLU A 581 -41.68 10.62 -59.95
C GLU A 581 -41.64 9.53 -58.85
N SER A 582 -42.32 8.43 -59.18
CA SER A 582 -42.33 7.14 -58.50
C SER A 582 -41.04 6.35 -58.76
N GLY A 583 -40.52 5.61 -57.78
CA GLY A 583 -39.70 4.44 -58.07
C GLY A 583 -38.73 3.95 -56.98
N SER A 584 -38.80 2.64 -56.76
CA SER A 584 -37.68 1.73 -56.47
C SER A 584 -37.17 1.58 -55.04
N THR A 585 -37.47 0.38 -54.52
CA THR A 585 -36.71 -0.42 -53.55
C THR A 585 -35.19 -0.32 -53.70
N SER A 586 -34.49 -0.23 -52.57
CA SER A 586 -33.08 -0.61 -52.44
C SER A 586 -32.87 -1.22 -51.05
N ASN A 587 -32.51 -2.50 -51.04
CA ASN A 587 -32.02 -3.24 -49.89
C ASN A 587 -30.65 -2.66 -49.49
N ASN A 588 -30.64 -1.83 -48.45
CA ASN A 588 -29.50 -1.66 -47.56
C ASN A 588 -29.89 -2.28 -46.21
N PRO A 589 -29.01 -3.02 -45.50
CA PRO A 589 -29.29 -3.39 -44.13
C PRO A 589 -29.59 -2.09 -43.38
N ALA A 590 -30.82 -1.94 -42.92
CA ALA A 590 -31.24 -0.73 -42.24
C ALA A 590 -30.35 -0.55 -41.02
N LEU A 591 -29.49 0.48 -41.05
CA LEU A 591 -28.87 1.03 -39.86
C LEU A 591 -30.02 1.31 -38.90
N ILE A 592 -30.16 0.51 -37.84
CA ILE A 592 -31.09 0.83 -36.76
C ILE A 592 -30.67 2.22 -36.29
N PRO A 593 -31.52 3.25 -36.42
CA PRO A 593 -31.13 4.59 -36.01
C PRO A 593 -30.84 4.60 -34.51
N LYS A 594 -29.81 5.34 -34.09
CA LYS A 594 -29.49 5.54 -32.68
C LYS A 594 -30.76 6.01 -31.95
N PRO A 595 -31.04 5.54 -30.72
CA PRO A 595 -32.19 6.01 -29.97
C PRO A 595 -32.23 7.54 -29.94
N ASP A 596 -33.41 8.13 -30.15
CA ASP A 596 -33.58 9.58 -30.08
C ASP A 596 -33.51 10.02 -28.61
N LEU A 597 -32.29 10.29 -28.15
CA LEU A 597 -32.02 10.80 -26.81
C LEU A 597 -32.22 12.32 -26.80
N LYS A 598 -32.63 12.85 -25.65
CA LYS A 598 -32.69 14.30 -25.46
C LYS A 598 -31.25 14.85 -25.54
N PRO A 599 -31.04 16.01 -26.19
CA PRO A 599 -29.74 16.68 -26.14
C PRO A 599 -29.40 17.04 -24.70
N LEU A 600 -28.11 17.24 -24.42
CA LEU A 600 -27.65 17.67 -23.11
C LEU A 600 -28.35 18.98 -22.70
N PRO A 601 -28.95 19.05 -21.49
CA PRO A 601 -29.68 20.22 -21.05
C PRO A 601 -28.76 21.36 -20.57
N PHE A 602 -27.44 21.21 -20.72
CA PHE A 602 -26.42 22.17 -20.30
C PHE A 602 -25.18 22.09 -21.19
N ASP A 603 -24.33 23.13 -21.12
CA ASP A 603 -23.01 23.15 -21.75
C ASP A 603 -22.00 22.35 -20.90
N PRO A 604 -21.41 21.26 -21.41
CA PRO A 604 -20.41 20.47 -20.68
C PRO A 604 -19.17 21.26 -20.27
N SER A 605 -18.82 22.32 -21.00
CA SER A 605 -17.66 23.17 -20.71
C SER A 605 -17.93 24.17 -19.59
N ASN A 606 -19.21 24.42 -19.27
CA ASN A 606 -19.65 25.30 -18.19
C ASN A 606 -20.94 24.76 -17.55
N PRO A 607 -20.86 23.65 -16.79
CA PRO A 607 -22.03 23.03 -16.19
C PRO A 607 -22.70 23.98 -15.19
N PRO A 608 -24.02 23.87 -15.00
CA PRO A 608 -24.76 24.75 -14.10
C PRO A 608 -24.27 24.61 -12.67
N ILE A 609 -24.15 25.72 -11.95
CA ILE A 609 -23.95 25.68 -10.50
C ILE A 609 -25.26 25.20 -9.89
N VAL A 610 -25.23 24.03 -9.26
CA VAL A 610 -26.41 23.47 -8.58
C VAL A 610 -26.71 24.31 -7.35
N PRO A 611 -27.91 24.85 -7.14
CA PRO A 611 -28.30 25.37 -5.84
C PRO A 611 -28.42 24.20 -4.86
N SER A 612 -27.86 24.30 -3.66
CA SER A 612 -27.96 23.23 -2.63
C SER A 612 -29.41 22.86 -2.27
N GLU A 613 -30.37 23.73 -2.57
CA GLU A 613 -31.81 23.51 -2.37
C GLU A 613 -32.46 22.57 -3.41
N GLU A 614 -31.86 22.40 -4.59
CA GLU A 614 -32.41 21.55 -5.65
C GLU A 614 -32.16 20.05 -5.42
N VAL A 615 -31.16 19.68 -4.61
CA VAL A 615 -30.91 18.28 -4.25
C VAL A 615 -31.34 18.06 -2.81
N LYS A 616 -32.51 17.44 -2.61
CA LYS A 616 -33.04 17.20 -1.26
C LYS A 616 -32.34 16.00 -0.61
N PRO A 617 -31.81 16.15 0.62
CA PRO A 617 -31.23 15.03 1.36
C PRO A 617 -32.32 14.01 1.73
N ILE A 618 -31.96 12.74 1.78
CA ILE A 618 -32.87 11.64 2.15
C ILE A 618 -32.68 11.17 3.60
N GLY A 619 -31.59 11.58 4.25
CA GLY A 619 -31.22 11.17 5.60
C GLY A 619 -29.93 11.85 6.06
N LEU A 620 -29.53 11.61 7.31
CA LEU A 620 -28.22 12.03 7.83
C LEU A 620 -27.17 10.98 7.46
N SER A 621 -25.99 11.43 7.03
CA SER A 621 -24.85 10.54 6.75
C SER A 621 -24.40 9.81 8.03
N ALA A 622 -23.74 8.67 7.89
CA ALA A 622 -23.20 7.93 9.03
C ALA A 622 -22.23 8.79 9.85
N SER A 623 -21.42 9.60 9.16
CA SER A 623 -20.50 10.57 9.77
C SER A 623 -21.24 11.62 10.60
N ALA A 624 -22.30 12.24 10.07
CA ALA A 624 -23.08 13.23 10.82
C ALA A 624 -23.78 12.63 12.04
N LYS A 625 -24.37 11.44 11.92
CA LYS A 625 -24.99 10.75 13.05
C LYS A 625 -23.98 10.50 14.17
N MET A 626 -22.77 10.07 13.84
CA MET A 626 -21.72 9.86 14.83
C MET A 626 -21.20 11.16 15.44
N VAL A 627 -21.05 12.22 14.66
CA VAL A 627 -20.67 13.54 15.19
C VAL A 627 -21.76 14.04 16.14
N LEU A 628 -23.04 13.99 15.77
CA LEU A 628 -24.16 14.39 16.63
C LEU A 628 -24.24 13.55 17.92
N ALA A 629 -23.93 12.26 17.87
CA ALA A 629 -23.95 11.40 19.05
C ALA A 629 -22.72 11.61 19.95
N GLY A 630 -21.53 11.65 19.37
CA GLY A 630 -20.25 11.61 20.10
C GLY A 630 -19.69 12.98 20.50
N VAL A 631 -20.04 14.03 19.77
CA VAL A 631 -19.54 15.41 20.00
C VAL A 631 -20.53 16.24 20.81
N ASN A 632 -21.79 15.78 20.90
CA ASN A 632 -22.77 16.43 21.74
C ASN A 632 -22.28 16.54 23.19
N SER A 633 -22.36 17.74 23.74
CA SER A 633 -21.98 18.02 25.12
C SER A 633 -22.76 17.17 26.13
N GLY A 634 -23.92 16.62 25.78
CA GLY A 634 -24.72 15.78 26.66
C GLY A 634 -23.91 14.65 27.30
N ALA A 635 -23.02 14.00 26.55
CA ALA A 635 -22.15 12.95 27.08
C ALA A 635 -21.13 13.48 28.10
N GLN A 636 -20.55 14.66 27.86
CA GLN A 636 -19.61 15.31 28.78
C GLN A 636 -20.31 15.89 30.02
N VAL A 637 -21.52 16.42 29.85
CA VAL A 637 -22.40 16.86 30.95
C VAL A 637 -22.76 15.66 31.83
N ILE A 638 -23.06 14.49 31.26
CA ILE A 638 -23.28 13.26 32.03
C ILE A 638 -22.04 12.90 32.86
N GLN A 639 -20.83 12.95 32.27
CA GLN A 639 -19.59 12.70 33.01
C GLN A 639 -19.42 13.68 34.18
N TYR A 640 -19.67 14.97 33.93
CA TYR A 640 -19.62 16.03 34.93
C TYR A 640 -20.64 15.81 36.06
N LEU A 641 -21.93 15.69 35.75
CA LEU A 641 -22.99 15.49 36.74
C LEU A 641 -22.77 14.22 37.56
N GLY A 642 -22.38 13.11 36.91
CA GLY A 642 -22.04 11.89 37.62
C GLY A 642 -20.85 12.05 38.57
N SER A 643 -19.97 13.04 38.35
CA SER A 643 -18.75 13.30 39.15
C SER A 643 -19.02 14.21 40.35
N LEU A 644 -20.12 14.96 40.28
CA LEU A 644 -20.61 15.84 41.33
C LEU A 644 -21.33 15.10 42.45
N ASP A 645 -21.98 13.98 42.14
CA ASP A 645 -22.84 13.24 43.06
C ASP A 645 -22.27 13.11 44.50
N ASP A 646 -23.16 13.38 45.47
CA ASP A 646 -23.06 13.76 46.89
C ASP A 646 -21.71 13.72 47.62
N MET A 647 -21.56 14.63 48.60
CA MET A 647 -20.59 14.53 49.70
C MET A 647 -20.56 13.11 50.33
N ARG A 648 -21.74 12.47 50.49
CA ARG A 648 -21.88 11.07 50.95
C ARG A 648 -21.27 10.03 50.00
N ALA A 649 -21.34 10.25 48.69
CA ALA A 649 -20.78 9.33 47.70
C ALA A 649 -19.26 9.50 47.49
N ARG A 650 -18.64 10.54 48.08
CA ARG A 650 -17.19 10.78 48.03
C ARG A 650 -16.50 10.50 49.36
N MET A 651 -17.14 10.84 50.48
CA MET A 651 -16.56 10.78 51.83
C MET A 651 -17.38 9.91 52.82
N GLY A 652 -18.52 9.37 52.39
CA GLY A 652 -19.56 8.84 53.29
C GLY A 652 -20.12 9.91 54.24
N GLU A 653 -20.77 9.52 55.33
CA GLU A 653 -21.16 10.44 56.40
C GLU A 653 -19.90 10.99 57.09
N VAL A 654 -19.61 12.28 56.88
CA VAL A 654 -18.48 13.00 57.47
C VAL A 654 -18.82 13.67 58.79
N ARG A 655 -20.11 13.76 59.15
CA ARG A 655 -20.51 14.37 60.43
C ARG A 655 -20.17 13.50 61.64
N ASP A 656 -20.03 12.19 61.45
CA ASP A 656 -19.80 11.18 62.49
C ASP A 656 -18.40 10.54 62.43
N GLY A 657 -17.35 11.36 62.31
CA GLY A 657 -15.94 10.89 62.28
C GLY A 657 -15.16 11.28 61.03
N ALA A 658 -15.26 12.55 60.59
CA ALA A 658 -14.41 13.08 59.51
C ALA A 658 -12.95 13.17 59.95
N ASP A 659 -12.20 12.16 59.56
CA ASP A 659 -10.76 12.05 59.71
C ASP A 659 -10.08 12.17 58.34
N ALA A 660 -8.82 12.62 58.34
CA ALA A 660 -8.09 12.89 57.11
C ALA A 660 -7.72 11.58 56.40
N GLY A 661 -7.63 11.63 55.08
CA GLY A 661 -6.94 10.56 54.36
C GLY A 661 -7.33 10.36 52.91
N PRO A 662 -6.56 9.51 52.21
CA PRO A 662 -6.76 9.25 50.80
C PRO A 662 -7.93 8.28 50.57
N TYR A 663 -8.57 8.44 49.41
CA TYR A 663 -9.62 7.54 48.96
C TYR A 663 -9.47 7.20 47.47
N VAL A 664 -10.03 6.06 47.12
CA VAL A 664 -10.21 5.60 45.73
C VAL A 664 -11.69 5.39 45.49
N LEU A 665 -12.17 5.84 44.34
CA LEU A 665 -13.56 5.67 43.90
C LEU A 665 -13.59 5.17 42.46
N TYR A 666 -14.35 4.09 42.24
CA TYR A 666 -14.71 3.60 40.91
C TYR A 666 -16.19 3.89 40.64
N ARG A 667 -16.48 4.42 39.45
CA ARG A 667 -17.83 4.66 38.95
C ARG A 667 -17.99 4.03 37.58
N TYR A 668 -19.10 3.35 37.36
CA TYR A 668 -19.51 2.88 36.04
C TYR A 668 -20.90 3.40 35.71
N ASP A 669 -21.05 3.98 34.52
CA ASP A 669 -22.31 4.51 34.00
C ASP A 669 -22.70 3.77 32.72
N ARG A 670 -23.97 3.36 32.63
CA ARG A 670 -24.58 2.93 31.37
C ARG A 670 -25.85 3.73 31.14
N SER A 671 -25.82 4.59 30.13
CA SER A 671 -26.93 5.49 29.81
C SER A 671 -27.34 5.39 28.34
N ARG A 672 -28.58 5.79 28.06
CA ARG A 672 -29.12 6.01 26.72
C ARG A 672 -29.42 7.49 26.58
N LEU A 673 -28.91 8.08 25.51
CA LEU A 673 -29.01 9.51 25.24
C LEU A 673 -29.59 9.73 23.85
N ASN A 674 -30.65 10.51 23.79
CA ASN A 674 -31.30 10.95 22.55
C ASN A 674 -30.79 12.34 22.17
N SER A 675 -29.58 12.40 21.60
CA SER A 675 -28.82 13.61 21.23
C SER A 675 -29.32 14.36 19.99
N TYR A 676 -30.36 13.87 19.32
CA TYR A 676 -31.02 14.54 18.20
C TYR A 676 -32.32 13.77 17.89
N PRO A 677 -33.35 14.38 17.27
CA PRO A 677 -34.47 13.61 16.72
C PRO A 677 -33.97 12.42 15.88
N SER A 678 -34.50 11.23 16.16
CA SER A 678 -34.13 9.96 15.51
C SER A 678 -32.70 9.45 15.75
N ILE A 679 -31.91 10.08 16.62
CA ILE A 679 -30.58 9.59 17.02
C ILE A 679 -30.64 9.14 18.49
N SER A 680 -30.49 7.83 18.71
CA SER A 680 -30.37 7.25 20.05
C SER A 680 -29.03 6.57 20.22
N SER A 681 -28.28 7.01 21.22
CA SER A 681 -26.93 6.54 21.51
C SER A 681 -26.88 5.83 22.86
N ARG A 682 -26.02 4.81 22.96
CA ARG A 682 -25.63 4.19 24.21
C ARG A 682 -24.30 4.76 24.64
N VAL A 683 -24.26 5.27 25.86
CA VAL A 683 -23.10 5.90 26.46
C VAL A 683 -22.64 5.03 27.63
N ARG A 684 -21.36 4.67 27.66
CA ARG A 684 -20.74 3.94 28.76
C ARG A 684 -19.50 4.67 29.25
N PHE A 685 -19.39 4.85 30.55
CA PHE A 685 -18.22 5.46 31.18
C PHE A 685 -17.73 4.60 32.34
N SER A 686 -16.42 4.44 32.44
CA SER A 686 -15.71 3.88 33.58
C SER A 686 -14.79 4.96 34.12
N THR A 687 -15.03 5.41 35.34
CA THR A 687 -14.33 6.53 35.95
C THR A 687 -13.62 6.09 37.22
N TYR A 688 -12.34 6.44 37.31
CA TYR A 688 -11.49 6.23 38.48
C TYR A 688 -11.15 7.58 39.09
N SER A 689 -11.36 7.72 40.40
CA SER A 689 -10.96 8.92 41.14
C SER A 689 -10.01 8.55 42.27
N LEU A 690 -8.93 9.32 42.40
CA LEU A 690 -7.98 9.24 43.51
C LEU A 690 -7.98 10.60 44.20
N GLY A 691 -8.34 10.64 45.48
CA GLY A 691 -8.46 11.90 46.21
C GLY A 691 -7.87 11.86 47.60
N LEU A 692 -7.72 13.05 48.16
CA LEU A 692 -7.24 13.31 49.51
C LEU A 692 -8.03 14.48 50.08
N ASP A 693 -8.51 14.32 51.30
CA ASP A 693 -9.14 15.40 52.06
C ASP A 693 -8.64 15.44 53.49
N SER A 694 -8.75 16.63 54.08
CA SER A 694 -8.41 16.90 55.47
C SER A 694 -9.43 17.83 56.10
N LYS A 695 -9.70 17.57 57.38
CA LYS A 695 -10.46 18.47 58.22
C LYS A 695 -9.57 19.65 58.62
N VAL A 696 -10.02 20.87 58.34
CA VAL A 696 -9.25 22.12 58.62
C VAL A 696 -9.78 22.88 59.82
N THR A 697 -11.07 22.72 60.14
CA THR A 697 -11.69 23.20 61.38
C THR A 697 -12.73 22.16 61.84
N PRO A 698 -13.29 22.26 63.06
CA PRO A 698 -14.34 21.34 63.52
C PRO A 698 -15.54 21.19 62.56
N ASN A 699 -15.77 22.19 61.70
CA ASN A 699 -16.93 22.33 60.82
C ASN A 699 -16.57 22.37 59.33
N TRP A 700 -15.29 22.23 58.94
CA TRP A 700 -14.84 22.35 57.55
C TRP A 700 -13.91 21.22 57.12
N ILE A 701 -14.16 20.70 55.93
CA ILE A 701 -13.30 19.75 55.21
C ILE A 701 -12.96 20.34 53.85
N VAL A 702 -11.69 20.22 53.46
CA VAL A 702 -11.21 20.59 52.13
C VAL A 702 -10.46 19.42 51.53
N GLY A 703 -10.55 19.27 50.22
CA GLY A 703 -9.86 18.20 49.53
C GLY A 703 -9.82 18.38 48.03
N GLY A 704 -9.14 17.43 47.39
CA GLY A 704 -9.07 17.37 45.94
C GLY A 704 -8.88 15.94 45.43
N SER A 705 -9.21 15.74 44.16
CA SER A 705 -9.03 14.45 43.49
C SER A 705 -8.65 14.59 42.03
N VAL A 706 -7.84 13.68 41.54
CA VAL A 706 -7.66 13.44 40.10
C VAL A 706 -8.68 12.41 39.62
N VAL A 707 -9.22 12.63 38.44
CA VAL A 707 -10.31 11.84 37.86
C VAL A 707 -9.91 11.42 36.45
N PHE A 708 -9.96 10.13 36.18
CA PHE A 708 -9.74 9.57 34.85
C PHE A 708 -11.01 8.85 34.41
N THR A 709 -11.47 9.11 33.20
CA THR A 709 -12.63 8.42 32.61
C THR A 709 -12.27 7.85 31.27
N ASP A 710 -12.63 6.59 31.06
CA ASP A 710 -12.67 5.95 29.76
C ASP A 710 -14.12 5.67 29.36
N GLY A 711 -14.46 5.92 28.11
CA GLY A 711 -15.83 5.76 27.64
C GLY A 711 -15.97 5.44 26.17
N ASP A 712 -17.12 4.85 25.86
CA ASP A 712 -17.54 4.60 24.49
C ASP A 712 -18.99 5.04 24.25
N ILE A 713 -19.22 5.59 23.07
CA ILE A 713 -20.53 6.02 22.58
C ILE A 713 -20.81 5.26 21.30
N LYS A 714 -21.93 4.53 21.28
CA LYS A 714 -22.38 3.74 20.11
C LYS A 714 -23.78 4.14 19.70
N LEU A 715 -24.01 4.28 18.41
CA LEU A 715 -25.35 4.46 17.86
C LEU A 715 -26.15 3.15 17.99
N SER A 716 -27.46 3.27 18.20
CA SER A 716 -28.35 2.10 18.27
C SER A 716 -28.62 1.48 16.89
N ASP A 717 -28.47 2.25 15.81
CA ASP A 717 -28.63 1.88 14.40
C ASP A 717 -27.28 1.83 13.62
N GLY A 718 -26.15 1.90 14.33
CA GLY A 718 -24.83 2.15 13.71
C GLY A 718 -24.24 0.93 12.99
N PHE A 719 -23.97 1.09 11.70
CA PHE A 719 -23.05 0.28 10.89
C PHE A 719 -21.63 0.35 11.50
N GLY A 720 -21.32 -0.48 12.52
CA GLY A 720 -19.97 -0.58 13.12
C GLY A 720 -19.41 0.64 13.88
N SER A 721 -20.04 1.82 13.73
CA SER A 721 -19.51 3.11 14.12
C SER A 721 -19.45 3.32 15.64
N LYS A 722 -18.39 4.00 16.13
CA LYS A 722 -18.17 4.26 17.56
C LYS A 722 -17.39 5.54 17.81
N THR A 723 -17.60 6.12 18.98
CA THR A 723 -16.78 7.21 19.49
C THR A 723 -16.16 6.78 20.81
N ASP A 724 -14.83 6.86 20.90
CA ASP A 724 -14.09 6.65 22.13
C ASP A 724 -13.86 8.03 22.79
N SER A 725 -14.14 8.14 24.09
CA SER A 725 -14.05 9.40 24.84
C SER A 725 -13.32 9.17 26.16
N ASN A 726 -12.16 9.80 26.27
CA ASN A 726 -11.30 9.72 27.44
C ASN A 726 -11.23 11.11 28.10
N SER A 727 -11.17 11.17 29.42
CA SER A 727 -10.98 12.42 30.13
C SER A 727 -10.03 12.29 31.31
N ALA A 728 -9.29 13.37 31.57
CA ALA A 728 -8.47 13.56 32.75
C ALA A 728 -8.85 14.89 33.39
N GLY A 729 -9.15 14.88 34.68
CA GLY A 729 -9.64 16.06 35.37
C GLY A 729 -9.17 16.17 36.81
N ILE A 730 -9.30 17.38 37.35
CA ILE A 730 -9.03 17.73 38.73
C ILE A 730 -10.34 18.23 39.33
N LYS A 731 -10.63 17.77 40.55
CA LYS A 731 -11.73 18.24 41.37
C LYS A 731 -11.19 18.82 42.65
N LEU A 732 -11.68 19.99 43.04
CA LEU A 732 -11.43 20.62 44.33
C LEU A 732 -12.76 20.78 45.04
N TYR A 733 -12.80 20.56 46.34
CA TYR A 733 -14.03 20.67 47.09
C TYR A 733 -13.81 21.20 48.51
N SER A 734 -14.87 21.84 49.01
CA SER A 734 -14.94 22.41 50.34
C SER A 734 -16.32 22.14 50.92
N THR A 735 -16.37 21.45 52.04
CA THR A 735 -17.61 21.07 52.71
C THR A 735 -17.67 21.69 54.09
N TRP A 736 -18.71 22.49 54.34
CA TRP A 736 -19.07 23.00 55.66
C TRP A 736 -20.21 22.19 56.25
N TYR A 737 -20.19 21.94 57.56
CA TYR A 737 -21.28 21.26 58.27
C TYR A 737 -21.38 21.69 59.73
N ASN A 738 -22.53 21.50 60.36
CA ASN A 738 -22.76 21.79 61.77
C ASN A 738 -23.34 20.61 62.54
N THR A 739 -23.36 20.72 63.87
CA THR A 739 -23.91 19.72 64.79
C THR A 739 -25.43 19.59 64.70
N ALA A 740 -26.12 20.59 64.16
CA ALA A 740 -27.56 20.56 63.93
C ALA A 740 -27.95 19.72 62.69
N GLY A 741 -26.99 19.22 61.91
CA GLY A 741 -27.25 18.38 60.73
C GLY A 741 -27.26 19.12 59.39
N THR A 742 -27.06 20.44 59.37
CA THR A 742 -26.93 21.23 58.13
C THR A 742 -25.56 21.02 57.49
N TYR A 743 -25.51 21.02 56.16
CA TYR A 743 -24.26 21.09 55.40
C TYR A 743 -24.39 21.98 54.16
N ALA A 744 -23.24 22.47 53.71
CA ALA A 744 -23.06 23.12 52.42
C ALA A 744 -21.78 22.58 51.77
N ASP A 745 -21.85 22.19 50.50
CA ASP A 745 -20.75 21.62 49.74
C ASP A 745 -20.51 22.44 48.47
N THR A 746 -19.25 22.78 48.22
CA THR A 746 -18.82 23.49 47.00
C THR A 746 -17.80 22.65 46.28
N VAL A 747 -18.01 22.44 44.98
CA VAL A 747 -17.14 21.63 44.12
C VAL A 747 -16.75 22.41 42.88
N LEU A 748 -15.46 22.45 42.59
CA LEU A 748 -14.88 22.96 41.34
C LEU A 748 -14.28 21.80 40.55
N THR A 749 -14.54 21.76 39.24
CA THR A 749 -13.97 20.74 38.35
C THR A 749 -13.28 21.39 37.15
N PHE A 750 -12.16 20.82 36.76
CA PHE A 750 -11.44 21.14 35.53
C PHE A 750 -11.16 19.83 34.82
N ASN A 751 -11.69 19.67 33.61
CA ASN A 751 -11.60 18.41 32.86
C ASN A 751 -11.02 18.68 31.48
N HIS A 752 -10.07 17.87 31.05
CA HIS A 752 -9.60 17.81 29.69
C HIS A 752 -10.12 16.53 29.03
N TYR A 753 -10.84 16.68 27.92
CA TYR A 753 -11.42 15.59 27.16
C TYR A 753 -10.60 15.34 25.90
N SER A 754 -10.42 14.07 25.56
CA SER A 754 -9.91 13.61 24.29
C SER A 754 -10.93 12.66 23.68
N THR A 755 -11.41 13.01 22.49
CA THR A 755 -12.45 12.24 21.81
C THR A 755 -11.96 11.81 20.45
N ARG A 756 -12.14 10.53 20.14
CA ARG A 756 -11.87 9.93 18.84
C ARG A 756 -13.17 9.43 18.23
N ILE A 757 -13.51 9.95 17.07
CA ILE A 757 -14.72 9.60 16.33
C ILE A 757 -14.32 8.63 15.21
N HIS A 758 -15.06 7.55 15.07
CA HIS A 758 -14.96 6.61 13.97
C HIS A 758 -16.36 6.36 13.38
N ALA A 759 -16.51 6.69 12.11
CA ALA A 759 -17.73 6.49 11.35
C ALA A 759 -17.44 5.61 10.13
N GLU A 760 -18.29 4.63 9.89
CA GLU A 760 -18.24 3.75 8.71
C GLU A 760 -19.37 4.17 7.79
N MET A 761 -19.02 4.59 6.57
CA MET A 761 -19.98 5.07 5.57
C MET A 761 -20.58 3.88 4.81
N ARG A 762 -21.61 4.15 4.00
CA ARG A 762 -22.35 3.10 3.27
C ARG A 762 -21.53 2.36 2.21
N ASP A 763 -20.48 2.98 1.71
CA ASP A 763 -19.49 2.39 0.80
C ASP A 763 -18.36 1.68 1.57
N GLU A 764 -18.57 1.38 2.85
CA GLU A 764 -17.64 0.69 3.77
C GLU A 764 -16.32 1.46 4.04
N LEU A 765 -16.18 2.65 3.46
CA LEU A 765 -15.07 3.54 3.76
C LEU A 765 -15.22 4.14 5.15
N SER A 766 -14.12 4.12 5.91
CA SER A 766 -14.07 4.66 7.25
C SER A 766 -13.64 6.13 7.26
N SER A 767 -14.24 6.89 8.18
CA SER A 767 -13.95 8.29 8.44
C SER A 767 -13.63 8.49 9.91
N HIS A 768 -12.59 9.28 10.18
CA HIS A 768 -11.99 9.42 11.50
C HIS A 768 -11.81 10.89 11.85
N ALA A 769 -11.96 11.23 13.13
CA ALA A 769 -11.53 12.53 13.66
C ALA A 769 -11.06 12.40 15.11
N ASN A 770 -10.12 13.25 15.49
CA ASN A 770 -9.72 13.43 16.88
C ASN A 770 -9.89 14.89 17.28
N TYR A 771 -10.40 15.14 18.47
CA TYR A 771 -10.40 16.49 19.03
C TYR A 771 -10.22 16.45 20.55
N SER A 772 -9.79 17.58 21.10
CA SER A 772 -9.75 17.80 22.54
C SER A 772 -10.39 19.14 22.90
N ASN A 773 -10.96 19.16 24.09
CA ASN A 773 -11.71 20.29 24.62
C ASN A 773 -11.66 20.27 26.16
N ILE A 774 -11.87 21.42 26.78
CA ILE A 774 -11.81 21.65 28.22
C ILE A 774 -13.22 21.94 28.77
N GLY A 775 -13.50 21.36 29.92
CA GLY A 775 -14.69 21.62 30.71
C GLY A 775 -14.37 22.18 32.08
N ILE A 776 -15.12 23.19 32.52
CA ILE A 776 -15.01 23.81 33.84
C ILE A 776 -16.38 23.77 34.51
N GLY A 777 -16.44 23.22 35.72
CA GLY A 777 -17.68 23.09 36.49
C GLY A 777 -17.60 23.72 37.86
N LEU A 778 -18.72 24.26 38.30
CA LEU A 778 -18.96 24.73 39.66
C LEU A 778 -20.28 24.14 40.17
N SER A 779 -20.28 23.58 41.37
CA SER A 779 -21.49 23.10 42.02
C SER A 779 -21.57 23.57 43.48
N GLN A 780 -22.79 23.90 43.90
CA GLN A 780 -23.16 24.20 45.26
C GLN A 780 -24.31 23.27 45.68
N GLU A 781 -24.11 22.53 46.76
CA GLU A 781 -25.13 21.65 47.35
C GLU A 781 -25.38 22.06 48.80
N VAL A 782 -26.64 21.99 49.24
CA VAL A 782 -27.05 22.23 50.62
C VAL A 782 -28.05 21.17 51.05
N GLY A 783 -28.03 20.80 52.32
CA GLY A 783 -29.03 19.91 52.88
C GLY A 783 -29.03 19.92 54.40
N HIS A 784 -30.04 19.29 54.98
CA HIS A 784 -30.23 19.26 56.42
C HIS A 784 -30.75 17.90 56.86
N ARG A 785 -30.03 17.24 57.78
CA ARG A 785 -30.37 15.91 58.27
C ARG A 785 -31.24 16.00 59.53
N PHE A 786 -32.44 15.46 59.46
CA PHE A 786 -33.30 15.20 60.60
C PHE A 786 -33.04 13.78 61.13
N ILE A 787 -32.71 13.65 62.41
CA ILE A 787 -32.49 12.37 63.09
C ILE A 787 -33.70 12.05 63.95
N PHE A 788 -34.18 10.82 63.85
CA PHE A 788 -35.28 10.26 64.64
C PHE A 788 -34.71 9.12 65.51
N PRO A 789 -34.43 9.40 66.80
CA PRO A 789 -33.88 8.40 67.70
C PRO A 789 -34.87 7.25 67.90
N THR A 790 -34.35 6.01 68.00
CA THR A 790 -35.14 4.85 68.42
C THR A 790 -34.83 4.47 69.88
N SER A 791 -35.69 3.69 70.54
CA SER A 791 -35.49 3.16 71.91
C SER A 791 -34.31 2.16 72.05
N SER A 792 -33.51 2.01 70.99
CA SER A 792 -32.33 1.16 70.89
C SER A 792 -31.11 2.05 70.69
N GLU A 793 -30.08 1.91 71.53
CA GLU A 793 -28.81 2.67 71.46
C GLU A 793 -27.95 2.28 70.24
N THR A 794 -28.38 1.30 69.43
CA THR A 794 -27.57 0.72 68.34
C THR A 794 -27.92 1.22 66.94
N HIS A 795 -29.03 1.93 66.77
CA HIS A 795 -29.44 2.44 65.46
C HIS A 795 -30.36 3.68 65.54
N GLU A 796 -30.30 4.53 64.51
CA GLU A 796 -31.07 5.78 64.38
C GLU A 796 -31.64 5.92 62.96
N TRP A 797 -32.88 6.40 62.84
CA TRP A 797 -33.46 6.73 61.53
C TRP A 797 -33.16 8.17 61.15
N PHE A 798 -33.03 8.46 59.85
CA PHE A 798 -32.84 9.82 59.39
C PHE A 798 -33.52 10.12 58.06
N VAL A 799 -33.83 11.40 57.85
CA VAL A 799 -34.28 11.96 56.58
C VAL A 799 -33.46 13.22 56.30
N GLU A 800 -32.94 13.38 55.09
CA GLU A 800 -32.09 14.48 54.66
C GLU A 800 -32.61 15.03 53.33
N PRO A 801 -33.44 16.09 53.33
CA PRO A 801 -33.68 16.90 52.13
C PRO A 801 -32.40 17.59 51.65
N GLN A 802 -32.26 17.66 50.33
CA GLN A 802 -31.09 18.18 49.64
C GLN A 802 -31.50 19.03 48.44
N ALA A 803 -30.76 20.10 48.18
CA ALA A 803 -30.86 20.93 47.00
C ALA A 803 -29.46 21.20 46.44
N GLN A 804 -29.30 21.13 45.12
CA GLN A 804 -28.03 21.43 44.45
C GLN A 804 -28.27 22.26 43.20
N LEU A 805 -27.34 23.18 42.95
CA LEU A 805 -27.22 23.90 41.69
C LEU A 805 -25.82 23.67 41.15
N SER A 806 -25.72 23.36 39.86
CA SER A 806 -24.45 23.14 39.19
C SER A 806 -24.42 23.84 37.83
N TYR A 807 -23.31 24.52 37.56
CA TYR A 807 -23.04 25.17 36.29
C TYR A 807 -21.81 24.50 35.66
N TYR A 808 -21.86 24.30 34.36
CA TYR A 808 -20.79 23.68 33.59
C TYR A 808 -20.60 24.41 32.27
N PHE A 809 -19.37 24.87 32.05
CA PHE A 809 -18.93 25.45 30.80
C PHE A 809 -18.05 24.44 30.05
N MET A 810 -18.28 24.32 28.75
CA MET A 810 -17.49 23.50 27.84
C MET A 810 -17.04 24.37 26.68
N ASP A 811 -15.74 24.40 26.40
CA ASP A 811 -15.23 25.14 25.25
C ASP A 811 -15.62 24.50 23.90
N GLY A 812 -15.76 25.33 22.88
CA GLY A 812 -16.01 24.89 21.51
C GLY A 812 -14.72 24.51 20.78
N LYS A 813 -14.85 23.75 19.69
CA LYS A 813 -13.71 23.31 18.88
C LYS A 813 -14.06 23.29 17.38
N ARG A 814 -13.05 23.52 16.53
CA ARG A 814 -13.12 23.21 15.10
C ARG A 814 -12.20 22.04 14.81
N PHE A 815 -12.68 21.07 14.05
CA PHE A 815 -11.90 19.92 13.58
C PHE A 815 -12.46 19.44 12.24
N ALA A 816 -11.70 18.61 11.53
CA ALA A 816 -12.14 17.98 10.29
C ALA A 816 -12.09 16.46 10.42
N MET A 817 -13.02 15.78 9.75
CA MET A 817 -12.98 14.34 9.56
C MET A 817 -12.10 13.97 8.36
N SER A 818 -11.56 12.75 8.34
CA SER A 818 -10.66 12.27 7.27
C SER A 818 -11.33 12.20 5.89
N ASN A 819 -12.66 12.13 5.82
CA ASN A 819 -13.43 12.23 4.57
C ASN A 819 -13.65 13.69 4.10
N GLY A 820 -13.13 14.69 4.82
CA GLY A 820 -13.21 16.11 4.43
C GLY A 820 -14.34 16.91 5.10
N MET A 821 -15.15 16.32 5.99
CA MET A 821 -16.21 17.06 6.68
C MET A 821 -15.62 18.01 7.73
N SER A 822 -15.96 19.29 7.63
CA SER A 822 -15.58 20.32 8.60
C SER A 822 -16.63 20.41 9.70
N VAL A 823 -16.20 20.34 10.95
CA VAL A 823 -17.09 20.42 12.11
C VAL A 823 -16.64 21.55 13.03
N LYS A 824 -17.58 22.43 13.37
CA LYS A 824 -17.41 23.52 14.33
C LYS A 824 -18.41 23.37 15.47
N LEU A 825 -17.92 22.84 16.59
CA LEU A 825 -18.63 22.82 17.85
C LEU A 825 -18.54 24.20 18.52
N ARG A 826 -19.69 24.79 18.89
CA ARG A 826 -19.72 26.02 19.67
C ARG A 826 -19.58 25.71 21.16
N SER A 827 -19.03 26.65 21.93
CA SER A 827 -18.98 26.54 23.38
C SER A 827 -20.39 26.36 23.95
N ASN A 828 -20.52 25.50 24.94
CA ASN A 828 -21.81 25.19 25.55
C ASN A 828 -21.81 25.45 27.07
N ASN A 829 -23.00 25.71 27.59
CA ASN A 829 -23.27 25.92 29.00
C ASN A 829 -24.36 24.94 29.45
N SER A 830 -24.18 24.32 30.60
CA SER A 830 -25.18 23.54 31.31
C SER A 830 -25.42 24.17 32.67
N LEU A 831 -26.70 24.30 33.04
CA LEU A 831 -27.13 24.73 34.35
C LEU A 831 -28.14 23.69 34.84
N ASN A 832 -27.73 22.90 35.82
CA ASN A 832 -28.52 21.81 36.35
C ASN A 832 -28.91 22.06 37.81
N GLY A 833 -30.21 22.01 38.08
CA GLY A 833 -30.77 22.05 39.43
C GLY A 833 -31.27 20.67 39.85
N ARG A 834 -31.03 20.31 41.11
CA ARG A 834 -31.43 19.04 41.73
C ARG A 834 -32.15 19.30 43.04
N LEU A 835 -33.29 18.64 43.22
CA LEU A 835 -34.01 18.56 44.49
C LEU A 835 -34.20 17.10 44.86
N GLY A 836 -33.80 16.71 46.07
CA GLY A 836 -33.82 15.31 46.48
C GLY A 836 -34.03 15.11 47.97
N VAL A 837 -34.31 13.87 48.33
CA VAL A 837 -34.38 13.39 49.72
C VAL A 837 -33.60 12.09 49.83
N VAL A 838 -32.83 11.97 50.90
CA VAL A 838 -32.20 10.73 51.36
C VAL A 838 -32.88 10.28 52.64
N ALA A 839 -33.25 9.02 52.75
CA ALA A 839 -33.81 8.44 53.97
C ALA A 839 -33.11 7.12 54.28
N GLY A 840 -32.77 6.88 55.54
CA GLY A 840 -32.00 5.69 55.89
C GLY A 840 -31.88 5.44 57.38
N GLN A 841 -31.08 4.43 57.68
CA GLN A 841 -30.77 4.00 59.03
C GLN A 841 -29.25 4.06 59.25
N LYS A 842 -28.85 4.65 60.37
CA LYS A 842 -27.47 4.68 60.86
C LYS A 842 -27.30 3.61 61.92
N PHE A 843 -26.14 2.97 61.93
CA PHE A 843 -25.76 1.94 62.88
C PHE A 843 -24.59 2.45 63.74
N SER A 844 -24.66 2.21 65.04
CA SER A 844 -23.62 2.62 66.00
C SER A 844 -22.91 1.38 66.58
N GLY A 845 -21.59 1.43 66.66
CA GLY A 845 -20.72 0.40 67.23
C GLY A 845 -20.42 0.62 68.71
N LYS A 846 -19.43 -0.12 69.25
CA LYS A 846 -18.96 0.04 70.64
C LYS A 846 -18.50 1.50 70.89
N GLU A 847 -18.80 2.04 72.07
CA GLU A 847 -18.52 3.44 72.46
C GLU A 847 -19.31 4.52 71.67
N GLY A 848 -20.39 4.16 70.96
CA GLY A 848 -21.25 5.12 70.27
C GLY A 848 -20.70 5.67 68.96
N LYS A 849 -19.57 5.14 68.46
CA LYS A 849 -19.00 5.51 67.15
C LYS A 849 -19.83 4.94 66.00
N SER A 850 -19.93 5.65 64.88
CA SER A 850 -20.69 5.14 63.72
C SER A 850 -20.05 3.86 63.16
N ALA A 851 -20.86 2.81 62.99
CA ALA A 851 -20.48 1.56 62.34
C ALA A 851 -20.82 1.57 60.83
N GLY A 852 -21.71 2.45 60.40
CA GLY A 852 -22.14 2.58 59.01
C GLY A 852 -23.57 3.10 58.88
N GLN A 853 -24.06 3.17 57.64
CA GLN A 853 -25.45 3.51 57.34
C GLN A 853 -25.92 2.83 56.05
N LEU A 854 -27.22 2.59 55.96
CA LEU A 854 -27.91 2.14 54.76
C LEU A 854 -29.02 3.13 54.43
N TYR A 855 -29.14 3.53 53.17
CA TYR A 855 -30.10 4.55 52.77
C TYR A 855 -30.64 4.34 51.36
N VAL A 856 -31.82 4.93 51.14
CA VAL A 856 -32.43 5.12 49.83
C VAL A 856 -32.44 6.61 49.52
N ARG A 857 -32.38 6.95 48.23
CA ARG A 857 -32.48 8.33 47.76
C ARG A 857 -33.40 8.42 46.56
N ALA A 858 -34.08 9.56 46.43
CA ALA A 858 -34.88 9.88 45.27
C ALA A 858 -34.96 11.40 45.07
N GLY A 859 -35.17 11.84 43.84
CA GLY A 859 -35.30 13.26 43.54
C GLY A 859 -35.54 13.55 42.08
N VAL A 860 -35.50 14.84 41.75
CA VAL A 860 -35.70 15.37 40.41
C VAL A 860 -34.53 16.27 40.05
N ASP A 861 -34.01 16.08 38.83
CA ASP A 861 -33.04 16.92 38.18
C ASP A 861 -33.69 17.68 37.01
N HIS A 862 -33.26 18.91 36.77
CA HIS A 862 -33.65 19.68 35.59
C HIS A 862 -32.47 20.42 34.99
N GLU A 863 -32.33 20.39 33.66
CA GLU A 863 -31.32 21.13 32.89
C GLU A 863 -31.93 22.34 32.19
N PHE A 864 -31.53 23.54 32.61
CA PHE A 864 -32.10 24.81 32.17
C PHE A 864 -31.48 25.35 30.87
N LEU A 865 -30.22 25.03 30.55
CA LEU A 865 -29.49 25.63 29.41
C LEU A 865 -29.13 24.64 28.31
N GLY A 866 -28.60 23.47 28.68
CA GLY A 866 -27.75 22.53 27.92
C GLY A 866 -28.06 22.23 26.45
N LYS A 867 -27.99 23.22 25.56
CA LYS A 867 -28.20 23.10 24.11
C LYS A 867 -26.87 23.11 23.36
N THR A 868 -26.52 22.02 22.70
CA THR A 868 -25.31 21.99 21.86
C THR A 868 -25.61 22.56 20.48
N LYS A 869 -24.81 23.55 20.05
CA LYS A 869 -24.84 24.06 18.67
C LYS A 869 -23.58 23.63 17.94
N MET A 870 -23.74 23.06 16.75
CA MET A 870 -22.63 22.67 15.89
C MET A 870 -22.92 22.98 14.42
N ASP A 871 -21.90 23.41 13.71
CA ASP A 871 -21.96 23.62 12.27
C ASP A 871 -21.16 22.48 11.59
N MET A 872 -21.79 21.74 10.68
CA MET A 872 -21.11 20.74 9.82
C MET A 872 -21.14 21.26 8.39
N ASN A 873 -19.97 21.62 7.86
CA ASN A 873 -19.84 22.42 6.65
C ASN A 873 -20.74 23.68 6.75
N GLU A 874 -21.66 23.87 5.81
CA GLU A 874 -22.63 24.97 5.76
C GLU A 874 -23.90 24.76 6.62
N PHE A 875 -24.09 23.58 7.20
CA PHE A 875 -25.33 23.20 7.89
C PHE A 875 -25.21 23.35 9.40
N SER A 876 -26.15 24.07 10.00
CA SER A 876 -26.23 24.23 11.47
C SER A 876 -27.17 23.22 12.10
N PHE A 877 -26.69 22.56 13.14
CA PHE A 877 -27.42 21.61 13.97
C PHE A 877 -27.51 22.12 15.41
N GLU A 878 -28.69 22.00 16.01
CA GLU A 878 -28.93 22.29 17.43
C GLU A 878 -29.51 21.04 18.10
N ASP A 879 -28.83 20.57 19.14
CA ASP A 879 -29.38 19.54 20.02
C ASP A 879 -30.26 20.17 21.13
N ARG A 880 -31.06 19.31 21.71
CA ARG A 880 -31.98 19.43 22.82
C ARG A 880 -31.28 19.14 24.15
N SER A 881 -31.54 19.99 25.16
CA SER A 881 -31.08 19.74 26.55
C SER A 881 -31.53 18.38 27.09
N ILE A 882 -30.74 17.78 27.99
CA ILE A 882 -31.03 16.51 28.67
C ILE A 882 -32.31 16.56 29.54
N GLY A 883 -32.87 17.75 29.80
CA GLY A 883 -34.24 17.96 30.30
C GLY A 883 -34.50 17.54 31.75
N THR A 884 -35.78 17.39 32.12
CA THR A 884 -36.20 16.91 33.46
C THR A 884 -36.03 15.40 33.59
N ARG A 885 -35.49 14.95 34.72
CA ARG A 885 -35.16 13.55 34.98
C ARG A 885 -35.48 13.22 36.43
N VAL A 886 -36.01 12.03 36.69
CA VAL A 886 -36.26 11.51 38.03
C VAL A 886 -35.19 10.48 38.33
N TYR A 887 -34.51 10.61 39.46
CA TYR A 887 -33.53 9.64 39.91
C TYR A 887 -33.97 8.94 41.19
N TYR A 888 -33.50 7.72 41.36
CA TYR A 888 -33.66 6.95 42.59
C TYR A 888 -32.53 5.93 42.73
N GLY A 889 -32.19 5.59 43.96
CA GLY A 889 -31.08 4.68 44.21
C GLY A 889 -31.01 4.21 45.65
N LEU A 890 -30.10 3.27 45.86
CA LEU A 890 -29.76 2.70 47.15
C LEU A 890 -28.26 2.86 47.38
N GLY A 891 -27.87 3.14 48.61
CA GLY A 891 -26.48 3.30 48.97
C GLY A 891 -26.24 2.94 50.42
N GLY A 892 -24.97 2.72 50.75
CA GLY A 892 -24.57 2.46 52.11
C GLY A 892 -23.07 2.61 52.29
N GLU A 893 -22.67 2.69 53.55
CA GLU A 893 -21.27 2.73 53.97
C GLU A 893 -21.09 1.91 55.24
N ALA A 894 -19.88 1.40 55.42
CA ALA A 894 -19.48 0.67 56.61
C ALA A 894 -18.06 1.06 57.02
N VAL A 895 -17.87 1.21 58.33
CA VAL A 895 -16.53 1.35 58.93
C VAL A 895 -16.03 -0.06 59.22
N VAL A 896 -15.04 -0.52 58.45
CA VAL A 896 -14.54 -1.91 58.52
C VAL A 896 -13.67 -2.09 59.77
N ASN A 897 -12.83 -1.09 60.05
CA ASN A 897 -11.99 -1.00 61.23
C ASN A 897 -11.63 0.47 61.49
N LYS A 898 -10.76 0.75 62.46
CA LYS A 898 -10.36 2.13 62.83
C LYS A 898 -9.70 2.93 61.70
N SER A 899 -9.28 2.29 60.61
CA SER A 899 -8.50 2.90 59.54
C SER A 899 -9.13 2.78 58.16
N PHE A 900 -10.25 2.05 57.99
CA PHE A 900 -10.85 1.81 56.67
C PHE A 900 -12.36 1.97 56.66
N LYS A 901 -12.84 2.73 55.68
CA LYS A 901 -14.26 2.92 55.37
C LYS A 901 -14.53 2.50 53.94
N VAL A 902 -15.58 1.72 53.74
CA VAL A 902 -16.09 1.33 52.42
C VAL A 902 -17.46 1.95 52.20
N PHE A 903 -17.74 2.33 50.96
CA PHE A 903 -19.03 2.88 50.58
C PHE A 903 -19.39 2.45 49.16
N GLY A 904 -20.68 2.34 48.89
CA GLY A 904 -21.18 1.94 47.59
C GLY A 904 -22.60 2.42 47.33
N GLN A 905 -22.92 2.57 46.05
CA GLN A 905 -24.21 3.09 45.61
C GLN A 905 -24.60 2.51 44.25
N VAL A 906 -25.90 2.26 44.08
CA VAL A 906 -26.51 1.93 42.79
C VAL A 906 -27.65 2.92 42.52
N ASN A 907 -27.60 3.59 41.37
CA ASN A 907 -28.59 4.57 40.95
C ASN A 907 -29.22 4.20 39.61
N ARG A 908 -30.46 4.67 39.44
CA ARG A 908 -31.16 4.73 38.17
C ARG A 908 -31.76 6.10 37.96
N GLU A 909 -31.92 6.46 36.70
CA GLU A 909 -32.47 7.76 36.31
C GLU A 909 -33.34 7.61 35.08
N HIS A 910 -34.48 8.29 35.08
CA HIS A 910 -35.45 8.24 34.01
C HIS A 910 -35.88 9.64 33.57
N GLY A 911 -35.68 9.93 32.28
CA GLY A 911 -36.18 11.13 31.62
C GLY A 911 -36.52 10.84 30.15
N SER A 912 -37.16 11.80 29.49
CA SER A 912 -37.60 11.65 28.10
C SER A 912 -36.46 11.63 27.08
N ARG A 913 -35.29 12.19 27.44
CA ARG A 913 -34.11 12.34 26.56
C ARG A 913 -32.89 11.59 27.05
N MET A 914 -32.80 11.36 28.35
CA MET A 914 -31.71 10.63 28.99
C MET A 914 -32.30 9.60 29.93
N LYS A 915 -31.78 8.37 29.84
CA LYS A 915 -32.10 7.30 30.77
C LYS A 915 -30.79 6.63 31.20
N THR A 916 -30.54 6.61 32.50
CA THR A 916 -29.43 5.87 33.07
C THR A 916 -29.94 4.48 33.45
N ASP A 917 -29.57 3.46 32.67
CA ASP A 917 -30.01 2.07 32.87
C ASP A 917 -29.49 1.54 34.22
N PHE A 918 -28.26 1.89 34.58
CA PHE A 918 -27.70 1.78 35.93
C PHE A 918 -26.41 2.60 36.04
N GLN A 919 -26.16 3.11 37.23
CA GLN A 919 -24.88 3.66 37.65
C GLN A 919 -24.44 2.95 38.92
N PHE A 920 -23.21 2.43 38.93
CA PHE A 920 -22.59 1.79 40.09
C PHE A 920 -21.42 2.63 40.59
N LYS A 921 -21.31 2.78 41.91
CA LYS A 921 -20.19 3.45 42.58
C LYS A 921 -19.71 2.58 43.73
N ALA A 922 -18.39 2.47 43.86
CA ALA A 922 -17.75 1.83 44.99
C ALA A 922 -16.46 2.55 45.35
N GLY A 923 -16.23 2.78 46.64
CA GLY A 923 -15.02 3.42 47.10
C GLY A 923 -14.50 2.89 48.43
N LEU A 924 -13.21 3.14 48.63
CA LEU A 924 -12.44 2.79 49.82
C LEU A 924 -11.68 4.03 50.28
N LYS A 925 -11.80 4.36 51.57
CA LYS A 925 -11.07 5.45 52.21
C LYS A 925 -10.21 4.92 53.34
N TYR A 926 -8.95 5.34 53.35
CA TYR A 926 -8.04 5.13 54.49
C TYR A 926 -8.13 6.34 55.41
N ILE A 927 -8.21 6.08 56.71
CA ILE A 927 -8.48 7.08 57.74
C ILE A 927 -7.30 7.14 58.71
N PHE A 928 -6.76 8.35 58.97
CA PHE A 928 -5.70 8.60 59.95
C PHE A 928 -5.81 9.93 60.70
#